data_AF-A0A1M6YPH6-F1
#
_entry.id   AF-A0A1M6YPH6-F1
#
_cell.length_a   1.000
_cell.length_b   1.000
_cell.length_c   1.000
_cell.angle_alpha   90.00
_cell.angle_beta   90.00
_cell.angle_gamma   90.00
#
_symmetry.space_group_name_H-M   'P 1'
#
loop_
_entity.id
_entity.type
_entity.pdbx_description
1 polymer ?
#
loop_
_entity_poly.entity_id
_entity_poly.type
_entity_poly.pdbx_seq_one_letter_code
_entity_poly.pdbx_strand_id
1 'polypeptide(L)'
;MKNVKRIAILSFVSIFLISCFVTSTYAFGPVTVWSSTSTKSASYARALMLHYSGDNNGKMYATHESWTDNQTPHPAGPNFPIYESTNGGQSWNKISEVADVHPDEGLREQGFLYELPQQIGNMPAGTMLLAVNAFPAGELVHNIELYKSNDLGRNWSYVSTIATGGAYGGGMNWQSQGIWEPFLLAANNKLICYYADEQDPNNNQMVVHRSSSNGIDWSSTKADVALGELRPGMPTVTKMGNGKYMLVYEMVNMQEDQIHYKISSDPENWGNASDPGSKVNYYQGQTPGSQPYVTWVPGGGPNGTVVISGGRSDKLFLNYNYGQGHWTVQDCVIPTGYSRCLVPTGNSTVFIIAAVKNSTTGKSDVKCGTTDILPSNNLYNSNLFMLVNNGTGKTLDLIGGSTSNGSVVNQWTYDANSNNQKWSLVPNGNESFRIASFVSGDDVCVANDSTANEAQIHNWDYTEGNTAHQWNFVDVGNGLFKIINVNSGKCLEVQNGNTSNGAKVQQYDYTGQAWQQWRLQPIGDYYIQARHSGKYINGGGGATSNDTPVIQWSFQTNNWFKWRFESAENGWYKVVYLNAPSKVIDLADVSMEAGHGTHLWDYVSGDNQLVRLVPQQDGSFKIYFKHSGMAWDIEGVSREDSAKLTQYTEANGDNQKFYLERFN
;
A
#
# COMPACT_ATOMS: atom_id res chain seq x y z
N MET A 1 -83.10 10.49 -19.97
CA MET A 1 -82.52 11.86 -19.97
C MET A 1 -81.65 12.02 -18.73
N LYS A 2 -80.46 12.64 -18.93
CA LYS A 2 -79.43 13.06 -17.96
C LYS A 2 -78.28 12.08 -17.67
N ASN A 3 -77.13 12.48 -18.24
CA ASN A 3 -75.77 12.01 -18.11
C ASN A 3 -75.24 12.04 -16.67
N VAL A 4 -74.43 11.04 -16.30
CA VAL A 4 -73.26 11.24 -15.42
C VAL A 4 -72.12 10.35 -15.91
N LYS A 5 -71.05 10.98 -16.40
CA LYS A 5 -69.74 10.35 -16.67
C LYS A 5 -69.07 10.06 -15.32
N ARG A 6 -68.63 8.81 -15.07
CA ARG A 6 -67.67 8.50 -14.00
C ARG A 6 -66.27 8.44 -14.59
N ILE A 7 -65.43 9.35 -14.11
CA ILE A 7 -64.00 9.46 -14.38
C ILE A 7 -63.29 8.41 -13.53
N ALA A 8 -62.49 7.54 -14.16
CA ALA A 8 -61.57 6.65 -13.46
C ALA A 8 -60.33 7.47 -13.08
N ILE A 9 -60.02 7.52 -11.78
CA ILE A 9 -58.78 8.10 -11.25
C ILE A 9 -57.70 7.03 -11.42
N LEU A 10 -56.76 7.24 -12.35
CA LEU A 10 -55.49 6.51 -12.38
C LEU A 10 -54.55 7.16 -11.35
N SER A 11 -54.21 6.43 -10.31
CA SER A 11 -53.12 6.77 -9.39
C SER A 11 -51.79 6.52 -10.10
N PHE A 12 -51.10 7.58 -10.52
CA PHE A 12 -49.71 7.51 -10.95
C PHE A 12 -48.82 7.32 -9.72
N VAL A 13 -48.27 6.12 -9.55
CA VAL A 13 -47.14 5.87 -8.66
C VAL A 13 -45.89 6.31 -9.42
N SER A 14 -45.42 7.53 -9.16
CA SER A 14 -44.11 7.99 -9.63
C SER A 14 -43.03 7.28 -8.82
N ILE A 15 -42.49 6.19 -9.35
CA ILE A 15 -41.24 5.59 -8.85
C ILE A 15 -40.13 6.55 -9.25
N PHE A 16 -39.69 7.39 -8.31
CA PHE A 16 -38.47 8.15 -8.42
C PHE A 16 -37.29 7.16 -8.30
N LEU A 17 -36.78 6.70 -9.44
CA LEU A 17 -35.47 6.07 -9.52
C LEU A 17 -34.44 7.17 -9.26
N ILE A 18 -34.01 7.30 -7.99
CA ILE A 18 -32.78 8.01 -7.66
C ILE A 18 -31.64 7.15 -8.22
N SER A 19 -31.23 7.43 -9.45
CA SER A 19 -29.96 6.94 -9.97
C SER A 19 -28.86 7.72 -9.26
N CYS A 20 -28.36 7.19 -8.15
CA CYS A 20 -27.02 7.55 -7.69
C CYS A 20 -26.07 7.08 -8.78
N PHE A 21 -25.62 8.02 -9.63
CA PHE A 21 -24.47 7.78 -10.48
C PHE A 21 -23.24 7.68 -9.57
N VAL A 22 -22.97 6.48 -9.09
CA VAL A 22 -21.62 6.14 -8.65
C VAL A 22 -20.82 6.00 -9.95
N THR A 23 -20.25 7.10 -10.42
CA THR A 23 -19.26 7.02 -11.50
C THR A 23 -18.09 6.22 -10.94
N SER A 24 -17.92 4.98 -11.38
CA SER A 24 -16.69 4.24 -11.15
C SER A 24 -15.56 5.02 -11.82
N THR A 25 -14.73 5.69 -11.03
CA THR A 25 -13.52 6.35 -11.54
C THR A 25 -12.50 5.26 -11.85
N TYR A 26 -12.29 4.98 -13.13
CA TYR A 26 -11.16 4.17 -13.59
C TYR A 26 -9.85 4.96 -13.39
N ALA A 27 -8.72 4.26 -13.32
CA ALA A 27 -7.41 4.92 -13.40
C ALA A 27 -7.32 5.85 -14.63
N PHE A 28 -6.87 7.09 -14.42
CA PHE A 28 -6.73 8.09 -15.48
C PHE A 28 -5.64 9.10 -15.14
N GLY A 29 -5.18 9.85 -16.14
CA GLY A 29 -4.22 10.93 -15.99
C GLY A 29 -2.90 10.66 -16.73
N PRO A 30 -1.94 11.59 -16.67
CA PRO A 30 -2.02 12.86 -15.95
C PRO A 30 -2.91 13.91 -16.64
N VAL A 31 -3.77 14.59 -15.87
CA VAL A 31 -4.59 15.75 -16.26
C VAL A 31 -3.97 17.01 -15.67
N THR A 32 -3.87 18.08 -16.46
CA THR A 32 -3.41 19.38 -15.96
C THR A 32 -4.58 20.14 -15.32
N VAL A 33 -4.45 20.47 -14.03
CA VAL A 33 -5.39 21.36 -13.30
C VAL A 33 -5.03 22.82 -13.58
N TRP A 34 -3.73 23.13 -13.56
CA TRP A 34 -3.19 24.47 -13.80
C TRP A 34 -1.82 24.37 -14.47
N SER A 35 -1.54 25.29 -15.41
CA SER A 35 -0.27 25.36 -16.12
C SER A 35 0.60 26.50 -15.60
N SER A 36 1.88 26.22 -15.39
CA SER A 36 2.89 27.22 -15.12
C SER A 36 3.04 28.23 -16.26
N THR A 37 3.52 29.42 -15.93
CA THR A 37 3.89 30.46 -16.91
C THR A 37 5.39 30.72 -16.85
N SER A 38 5.90 31.62 -17.69
CA SER A 38 7.31 32.06 -17.60
C SER A 38 7.67 32.65 -16.23
N THR A 39 6.69 33.27 -15.55
CA THR A 39 6.90 33.98 -14.29
C THR A 39 6.29 33.28 -13.08
N LYS A 40 5.37 32.32 -13.24
CA LYS A 40 4.66 31.64 -12.14
C LYS A 40 4.90 30.13 -12.12
N SER A 41 5.13 29.57 -10.93
CA SER A 41 5.28 28.14 -10.68
C SER A 41 4.39 27.69 -9.53
N ALA A 42 3.84 26.49 -9.61
CA ALA A 42 3.07 25.89 -8.51
C ALA A 42 3.94 25.10 -7.55
N SER A 43 3.40 24.87 -6.35
CA SER A 43 3.84 23.88 -5.37
C SER A 43 2.71 23.63 -4.36
N TYR A 44 2.90 22.72 -3.39
CA TYR A 44 1.91 22.32 -2.38
C TYR A 44 0.50 22.13 -2.97
N ALA A 45 0.40 21.35 -4.06
CA ALA A 45 -0.90 21.04 -4.62
C ALA A 45 -1.69 20.15 -3.64
N ARG A 46 -2.96 20.50 -3.40
CA ARG A 46 -3.88 19.76 -2.53
C ARG A 46 -5.20 19.54 -3.23
N ALA A 47 -5.85 18.44 -2.88
CA ALA A 47 -7.21 18.17 -3.29
C ALA A 47 -8.02 17.60 -2.13
N LEU A 48 -9.33 17.69 -2.26
CA LEU A 48 -10.30 17.03 -1.39
C LEU A 48 -11.44 16.49 -2.25
N MET A 49 -12.11 15.43 -1.78
CA MET A 49 -13.40 14.97 -2.30
C MET A 49 -14.45 15.18 -1.22
N LEU A 50 -15.62 15.73 -1.58
CA LEU A 50 -16.69 15.98 -0.61
C LEU A 50 -17.40 14.69 -0.22
N HIS A 51 -17.69 14.55 1.06
CA HIS A 51 -18.40 13.43 1.68
C HIS A 51 -19.54 13.88 2.61
N TYR A 52 -19.58 15.15 3.02
CA TYR A 52 -20.49 15.67 4.04
C TYR A 52 -21.31 16.88 3.56
N SER A 53 -21.45 17.03 2.25
CA SER A 53 -22.09 18.16 1.57
C SER A 53 -23.36 17.78 0.79
N GLY A 54 -24.02 16.69 1.22
CA GLY A 54 -25.30 16.23 0.66
C GLY A 54 -25.20 15.83 -0.81
N ASP A 55 -26.03 16.43 -1.66
CA ASP A 55 -26.07 16.16 -3.12
C ASP A 55 -24.75 16.49 -3.84
N ASN A 56 -23.82 17.19 -3.17
CA ASN A 56 -22.51 17.54 -3.72
C ASN A 56 -21.42 16.50 -3.40
N ASN A 57 -21.75 15.45 -2.66
CA ASN A 57 -20.80 14.38 -2.34
C ASN A 57 -20.21 13.77 -3.63
N GLY A 58 -18.90 13.51 -3.62
CA GLY A 58 -18.14 13.05 -4.79
C GLY A 58 -17.59 14.17 -5.68
N LYS A 59 -18.00 15.44 -5.51
CA LYS A 59 -17.29 16.56 -6.15
C LYS A 59 -15.89 16.69 -5.58
N MET A 60 -14.96 17.07 -6.45
CA MET A 60 -13.57 17.27 -6.06
C MET A 60 -13.18 18.74 -6.14
N TYR A 61 -12.34 19.16 -5.20
CA TYR A 61 -11.77 20.51 -5.17
C TYR A 61 -10.26 20.41 -5.12
N ALA A 62 -9.58 21.40 -5.70
CA ALA A 62 -8.13 21.49 -5.69
C ALA A 62 -7.66 22.92 -5.43
N THR A 63 -6.48 23.05 -4.83
CA THR A 63 -5.75 24.30 -4.68
C THR A 63 -4.25 24.05 -4.79
N HIS A 64 -3.48 25.12 -4.91
CA HIS A 64 -2.02 25.09 -4.90
C HIS A 64 -1.50 26.48 -4.55
N GLU A 65 -0.27 26.55 -4.04
CA GLU A 65 0.42 27.83 -3.93
C GLU A 65 1.01 28.22 -5.30
N SER A 66 1.30 29.50 -5.48
CA SER A 66 1.90 30.02 -6.72
C SER A 66 3.00 31.02 -6.41
N TRP A 67 4.24 30.70 -6.77
CA TRP A 67 5.40 31.57 -6.60
C TRP A 67 5.76 32.31 -7.89
N THR A 68 6.28 33.53 -7.73
CA THR A 68 6.86 34.33 -8.81
C THR A 68 8.40 34.29 -8.78
N ASP A 69 9.03 34.38 -9.96
CA ASP A 69 10.50 34.43 -10.14
C ASP A 69 11.19 35.61 -9.44
N ASN A 70 10.48 36.71 -9.28
CA ASN A 70 10.87 37.80 -8.41
C ASN A 70 10.47 37.47 -6.96
N GLN A 71 11.43 37.01 -6.15
CA GLN A 71 11.33 36.85 -4.69
C GLN A 71 11.08 38.20 -3.94
N THR A 72 10.65 39.25 -4.65
CA THR A 72 10.24 40.49 -4.00
C THR A 72 8.97 40.20 -3.21
N PRO A 73 8.85 40.68 -1.96
CA PRO A 73 7.61 40.61 -1.20
C PRO A 73 6.46 41.07 -2.10
N HIS A 74 5.54 40.16 -2.38
CA HIS A 74 4.44 40.41 -3.31
C HIS A 74 3.65 41.64 -2.78
N PRO A 75 3.59 42.79 -3.49
CA PRO A 75 2.97 44.01 -2.97
C PRO A 75 1.43 43.93 -2.78
N ALA A 76 0.85 42.74 -2.97
CA ALA A 76 -0.58 42.45 -2.85
C ALA A 76 -0.87 40.98 -2.44
N GLY A 77 0.14 40.23 -1.93
CA GLY A 77 0.02 38.82 -1.52
C GLY A 77 -0.30 37.81 -2.65
N PRO A 78 0.06 36.52 -2.56
CA PRO A 78 -0.57 35.48 -3.38
C PRO A 78 -1.96 35.14 -2.82
N ASN A 79 -2.87 34.71 -3.71
CA ASN A 79 -4.15 34.12 -3.32
C ASN A 79 -4.10 32.61 -3.63
N PHE A 80 -4.82 31.81 -2.86
CA PHE A 80 -4.97 30.37 -3.13
C PHE A 80 -6.15 30.15 -4.08
N PRO A 81 -5.93 29.81 -5.37
CA PRO A 81 -7.02 29.53 -6.29
C PRO A 81 -7.77 28.26 -5.88
N ILE A 82 -9.09 28.27 -6.02
CA ILE A 82 -9.93 27.09 -5.80
C ILE A 82 -10.47 26.61 -7.14
N TYR A 83 -10.21 25.34 -7.43
CA TYR A 83 -10.73 24.65 -8.61
C TYR A 83 -11.77 23.62 -8.20
N GLU A 84 -12.78 23.41 -9.04
CA GLU A 84 -13.84 22.42 -8.88
C GLU A 84 -13.82 21.44 -10.05
N SER A 85 -14.05 20.16 -9.73
CA SER A 85 -14.30 19.09 -10.69
C SER A 85 -15.57 18.32 -10.32
N THR A 86 -16.39 18.05 -11.34
CA THR A 86 -17.67 17.33 -11.23
C THR A 86 -17.65 15.96 -11.90
N ASN A 87 -16.49 15.53 -12.43
CA ASN A 87 -16.32 14.29 -13.19
C ASN A 87 -15.16 13.44 -12.65
N GLY A 88 -14.95 13.48 -11.33
CA GLY A 88 -13.92 12.69 -10.64
C GLY A 88 -12.48 13.16 -10.94
N GLY A 89 -12.29 14.44 -11.26
CA GLY A 89 -10.96 15.03 -11.46
C GLY A 89 -10.45 15.00 -12.91
N GLN A 90 -11.27 14.60 -13.88
CA GLN A 90 -10.88 14.55 -15.30
C GLN A 90 -10.84 15.94 -15.95
N SER A 91 -11.62 16.91 -15.45
CA SER A 91 -11.51 18.31 -15.83
C SER A 91 -11.80 19.25 -14.65
N TRP A 92 -11.26 20.46 -14.74
CA TRP A 92 -11.21 21.42 -13.63
C TRP A 92 -11.57 22.82 -14.08
N ASN A 93 -12.34 23.54 -13.26
CA ASN A 93 -12.65 24.96 -13.46
C ASN A 93 -12.27 25.75 -12.21
N LYS A 94 -11.58 26.89 -12.37
CA LYS A 94 -11.38 27.82 -11.26
C LYS A 94 -12.72 28.46 -10.89
N ILE A 95 -13.09 28.42 -9.62
CA ILE A 95 -14.39 28.93 -9.13
C ILE A 95 -14.27 30.12 -8.18
N SER A 96 -13.12 30.28 -7.52
CA SER A 96 -12.84 31.36 -6.58
C SER A 96 -11.34 31.42 -6.25
N GLU A 97 -10.97 32.27 -5.30
CA GLU A 97 -9.66 32.31 -4.67
C GLU A 97 -9.79 32.74 -3.20
N VAL A 98 -8.91 32.23 -2.35
CA VAL A 98 -8.80 32.66 -0.95
C VAL A 98 -7.71 33.72 -0.89
N ALA A 99 -8.09 34.92 -0.45
CA ALA A 99 -7.20 36.03 -0.25
C ALA A 99 -7.03 36.30 1.24
N ASP A 100 -5.91 36.92 1.58
CA ASP A 100 -5.66 37.43 2.92
C ASP A 100 -6.70 38.50 3.29
N VAL A 101 -7.07 38.56 4.56
CA VAL A 101 -7.95 39.61 5.12
C VAL A 101 -7.17 40.78 5.70
N HIS A 102 -5.86 40.64 5.85
CA HIS A 102 -4.97 41.65 6.41
C HIS A 102 -4.38 42.54 5.31
N PRO A 103 -4.48 43.88 5.44
CA PRO A 103 -4.17 44.82 4.36
C PRO A 103 -2.69 44.86 3.93
N ASP A 104 -1.80 44.32 4.76
CA ASP A 104 -0.35 44.30 4.55
C ASP A 104 0.22 42.86 4.55
N GLU A 105 -0.60 41.81 4.49
CA GLU A 105 -0.13 40.42 4.52
C GLU A 105 -0.53 39.64 3.26
N GLY A 106 0.11 38.49 3.02
CA GLY A 106 -0.28 37.58 1.95
C GLY A 106 -0.26 36.12 2.39
N LEU A 107 -1.29 35.38 1.96
CA LEU A 107 -1.33 33.91 2.04
C LEU A 107 -0.31 33.34 1.07
N ARG A 108 0.80 32.79 1.56
CA ARG A 108 1.91 32.40 0.68
C ARG A 108 2.04 30.92 0.45
N GLU A 109 2.01 30.11 1.51
CA GLU A 109 2.58 28.76 1.43
C GLU A 109 1.68 27.69 2.08
N GLN A 110 1.84 26.45 1.61
CA GLN A 110 1.50 25.23 2.35
C GLN A 110 0.01 25.05 2.69
N GLY A 111 -0.88 25.62 1.86
CA GLY A 111 -2.32 25.50 2.05
C GLY A 111 -2.83 24.05 2.11
N PHE A 112 -3.72 23.74 3.06
CA PHE A 112 -4.37 22.45 3.25
C PHE A 112 -5.90 22.57 3.22
N LEU A 113 -6.51 21.93 2.23
CA LEU A 113 -7.96 21.88 2.06
C LEU A 113 -8.58 20.73 2.86
N TYR A 114 -9.66 21.01 3.59
CA TYR A 114 -10.35 20.02 4.42
C TYR A 114 -11.87 20.23 4.43
N GLU A 115 -12.65 19.16 4.53
CA GLU A 115 -14.11 19.23 4.75
C GLU A 115 -14.41 18.70 6.15
N LEU A 116 -15.22 19.44 6.91
CA LEU A 116 -15.62 19.00 8.25
C LEU A 116 -16.59 17.80 8.19
N PRO A 117 -16.23 16.65 8.79
CA PRO A 117 -17.13 15.49 8.87
C PRO A 117 -18.21 15.63 9.96
N GLN A 118 -18.04 16.60 10.85
CA GLN A 118 -18.90 16.86 12.00
C GLN A 118 -18.92 18.36 12.29
N GLN A 119 -19.90 18.81 13.05
CA GLN A 119 -19.93 20.20 13.52
C GLN A 119 -18.75 20.49 14.47
N ILE A 120 -18.08 21.62 14.25
CA ILE A 120 -17.05 22.19 15.14
C ILE A 120 -17.44 23.62 15.46
N GLY A 121 -17.76 23.91 16.73
CA GLY A 121 -18.34 25.20 17.12
C GLY A 121 -19.58 25.55 16.31
N ASN A 122 -19.53 26.69 15.62
CA ASN A 122 -20.61 27.16 14.73
C ASN A 122 -20.42 26.75 13.25
N MET A 123 -19.43 25.90 12.95
CA MET A 123 -19.19 25.39 11.61
C MET A 123 -19.85 24.01 11.47
N PRO A 124 -20.94 23.86 10.69
CA PRO A 124 -21.60 22.57 10.50
C PRO A 124 -20.72 21.57 9.75
N ALA A 125 -21.12 20.29 9.76
CA ALA A 125 -20.55 19.30 8.83
C ALA A 125 -20.75 19.77 7.37
N GLY A 126 -19.77 19.49 6.52
CA GLY A 126 -19.73 19.97 5.13
C GLY A 126 -19.11 21.35 4.95
N THR A 127 -18.81 22.10 6.02
CA THR A 127 -18.00 23.32 5.91
C THR A 127 -16.61 22.98 5.36
N MET A 128 -16.21 23.68 4.30
CA MET A 128 -14.86 23.59 3.75
C MET A 128 -13.92 24.52 4.51
N LEU A 129 -12.71 24.04 4.79
CA LEU A 129 -11.66 24.76 5.49
C LEU A 129 -10.40 24.83 4.63
N LEU A 130 -9.66 25.93 4.80
CA LEU A 130 -8.30 26.08 4.31
C LEU A 130 -7.44 26.53 5.49
N ALA A 131 -6.49 25.68 5.90
CA ALA A 131 -5.40 26.09 6.77
C ALA A 131 -4.19 26.48 5.91
N VAL A 132 -3.50 27.57 6.21
CA VAL A 132 -2.49 28.13 5.31
C VAL A 132 -1.48 29.00 6.07
N ASN A 133 -0.24 29.06 5.57
CA ASN A 133 0.77 29.97 6.11
C ASN A 133 0.61 31.39 5.53
N ALA A 134 0.36 32.35 6.42
CA ALA A 134 0.27 33.78 6.13
C ALA A 134 1.55 34.51 6.57
N PHE A 135 1.97 35.49 5.77
CA PHE A 135 3.21 36.25 5.98
C PHE A 135 2.91 37.76 5.99
N PRO A 136 3.24 38.49 7.06
CA PRO A 136 3.21 39.94 7.12
C PRO A 136 4.19 40.59 6.15
N ALA A 137 3.85 41.76 5.62
CA ALA A 137 4.78 42.56 4.83
C ALA A 137 5.94 43.07 5.70
N GLY A 138 7.16 42.88 5.21
CA GLY A 138 8.37 43.46 5.83
C GLY A 138 8.89 42.71 7.06
N GLU A 139 8.14 41.73 7.59
CA GLU A 139 8.58 40.87 8.68
C GLU A 139 8.70 39.41 8.25
N LEU A 140 9.40 38.68 9.10
CA LEU A 140 9.78 37.29 8.92
C LEU A 140 8.97 36.37 9.86
N VAL A 141 7.98 36.92 10.57
CA VAL A 141 7.03 36.17 11.42
C VAL A 141 5.95 35.59 10.54
N HIS A 142 5.56 34.34 10.68
CA HIS A 142 4.45 33.77 9.89
C HIS A 142 3.43 33.05 10.75
N ASN A 143 2.17 33.20 10.37
CA ASN A 143 1.01 32.63 11.05
C ASN A 143 0.54 31.39 10.31
N ILE A 144 -0.04 30.44 11.03
CA ILE A 144 -0.94 29.45 10.44
C ILE A 144 -2.36 29.95 10.67
N GLU A 145 -3.06 30.26 9.59
CA GLU A 145 -4.41 30.82 9.63
C GLU A 145 -5.46 29.82 9.14
N LEU A 146 -6.68 29.97 9.64
CA LEU A 146 -7.83 29.15 9.26
C LEU A 146 -8.89 30.01 8.54
N TYR A 147 -9.27 29.57 7.35
CA TYR A 147 -10.36 30.13 6.56
C TYR A 147 -11.45 29.09 6.36
N LYS A 148 -12.70 29.54 6.19
CA LYS A 148 -13.85 28.66 5.92
C LYS A 148 -14.71 29.13 4.76
N SER A 149 -15.39 28.17 4.13
CA SER A 149 -16.47 28.36 3.18
C SER A 149 -17.67 27.47 3.52
N ASN A 150 -18.86 28.05 3.45
CA ASN A 150 -20.15 27.34 3.65
C ASN A 150 -20.95 27.21 2.34
N ASP A 151 -20.35 27.55 1.21
CA ASP A 151 -21.01 27.66 -0.09
C ASP A 151 -20.19 26.99 -1.20
N LEU A 152 -19.62 25.82 -0.87
CA LEU A 152 -18.86 24.98 -1.81
C LEU A 152 -17.64 25.70 -2.39
N GLY A 153 -16.93 26.43 -1.53
CA GLY A 153 -15.69 27.10 -1.86
C GLY A 153 -15.86 28.38 -2.67
N ARG A 154 -17.07 28.95 -2.81
CA ARG A 154 -17.29 30.17 -3.61
C ARG A 154 -16.92 31.44 -2.87
N ASN A 155 -17.23 31.51 -1.59
CA ASN A 155 -16.85 32.61 -0.72
C ASN A 155 -16.09 32.06 0.51
N TRP A 156 -15.04 32.77 0.91
CA TRP A 156 -14.18 32.41 2.02
C TRP A 156 -14.15 33.53 3.06
N SER A 157 -14.07 33.13 4.33
CA SER A 157 -13.97 34.05 5.46
C SER A 157 -12.92 33.55 6.44
N TYR A 158 -12.11 34.48 6.95
CA TYR A 158 -11.18 34.22 8.05
C TYR A 158 -11.94 33.72 9.29
N VAL A 159 -11.35 32.76 10.00
CA VAL A 159 -11.88 32.17 11.23
C VAL A 159 -11.01 32.56 12.41
N SER A 160 -9.72 32.21 12.36
CA SER A 160 -8.76 32.42 13.45
C SER A 160 -7.33 32.18 13.00
N THR A 161 -6.37 32.67 13.79
CA THR A 161 -4.97 32.25 13.74
C THR A 161 -4.78 31.04 14.66
N ILE A 162 -4.35 29.92 14.09
CA ILE A 162 -4.12 28.64 14.79
C ILE A 162 -2.85 28.72 15.65
N ALA A 163 -1.77 29.23 15.05
CA ALA A 163 -0.46 29.38 15.68
C ALA A 163 0.28 30.56 15.05
N THR A 164 1.21 31.14 15.82
CA THR A 164 2.04 32.28 15.42
C THR A 164 3.51 31.90 15.62
N GLY A 165 4.27 31.93 14.53
CA GLY A 165 5.71 31.69 14.52
C GLY A 165 6.51 32.89 15.06
N GLY A 166 7.82 32.81 14.95
CA GLY A 166 8.75 33.93 15.14
C GLY A 166 9.50 34.29 13.86
N ALA A 167 10.45 35.23 13.94
CA ALA A 167 11.13 35.77 12.76
C ALA A 167 12.06 34.75 12.04
N TYR A 168 11.79 34.45 10.77
CA TYR A 168 12.63 33.74 9.81
C TYR A 168 13.96 34.46 9.51
N GLY A 169 15.08 33.99 10.07
CA GLY A 169 16.41 34.60 9.89
C GLY A 169 17.04 34.56 8.49
N GLY A 170 16.30 34.25 7.42
CA GLY A 170 16.80 34.30 6.05
C GLY A 170 17.82 33.20 5.71
N GLY A 171 17.40 31.94 5.74
CA GLY A 171 18.18 30.79 5.28
C GLY A 171 17.82 29.50 6.02
N MET A 172 18.19 28.34 5.46
CA MET A 172 18.11 27.00 6.10
C MET A 172 19.14 26.86 7.25
N ASN A 173 19.23 27.85 8.13
CA ASN A 173 20.14 27.84 9.28
C ASN A 173 19.31 27.91 10.57
N TRP A 174 19.86 27.28 11.61
CA TRP A 174 19.34 26.92 12.95
C TRP A 174 18.78 28.06 13.84
N GLN A 175 18.34 29.16 13.24
CA GLN A 175 17.83 30.37 13.88
C GLN A 175 16.42 30.75 13.41
N SER A 176 15.76 29.89 12.61
CA SER A 176 14.36 30.11 12.22
C SER A 176 13.44 29.71 13.36
N GLN A 177 12.48 30.58 13.68
CA GLN A 177 11.39 30.30 14.62
C GLN A 177 10.10 29.97 13.85
N GLY A 178 10.23 29.28 12.71
CA GLY A 178 9.14 29.09 11.79
C GLY A 178 8.15 27.99 12.21
N ILE A 179 6.91 28.14 11.76
CA ILE A 179 5.87 27.12 11.82
C ILE A 179 5.38 26.78 10.42
N TRP A 180 5.22 25.50 10.09
CA TRP A 180 5.10 25.05 8.71
C TRP A 180 4.05 23.96 8.54
N GLU A 181 3.44 23.89 7.37
CA GLU A 181 2.80 22.68 6.83
C GLU A 181 1.59 22.22 7.63
N PRO A 182 0.55 23.07 7.76
CA PRO A 182 -0.64 22.71 8.52
C PRO A 182 -1.36 21.51 7.90
N PHE A 183 -1.80 20.60 8.75
CA PHE A 183 -2.64 19.47 8.41
C PHE A 183 -3.81 19.37 9.38
N LEU A 184 -5.03 19.42 8.87
CA LEU A 184 -6.24 19.39 9.68
C LEU A 184 -6.82 17.98 9.81
N LEU A 185 -7.34 17.68 11.00
CA LEU A 185 -8.12 16.47 11.27
C LEU A 185 -9.24 16.79 12.27
N ALA A 186 -10.48 16.48 11.93
CA ALA A 186 -11.57 16.48 12.90
C ALA A 186 -11.70 15.10 13.56
N ALA A 187 -11.57 15.07 14.89
CA ALA A 187 -11.72 13.87 15.70
C ALA A 187 -12.17 14.23 17.12
N ASN A 188 -12.88 13.33 17.80
CA ASN A 188 -13.30 13.51 19.20
C ASN A 188 -14.00 14.87 19.46
N ASN A 189 -14.89 15.30 18.55
CA ASN A 189 -15.58 16.60 18.56
C ASN A 189 -14.66 17.84 18.59
N LYS A 190 -13.43 17.70 18.11
CA LYS A 190 -12.45 18.78 17.98
C LYS A 190 -11.89 18.83 16.58
N LEU A 191 -11.41 20.01 16.20
CA LEU A 191 -10.51 20.21 15.08
C LEU A 191 -9.08 20.23 15.61
N ILE A 192 -8.23 19.38 15.05
CA ILE A 192 -6.82 19.26 15.38
C ILE A 192 -6.02 19.79 14.20
N CYS A 193 -5.02 20.62 14.46
CA CYS A 193 -4.05 21.06 13.46
C CYS A 193 -2.68 20.53 13.85
N TYR A 194 -2.13 19.64 13.03
CA TYR A 194 -0.73 19.24 13.09
C TYR A 194 0.10 20.18 12.23
N TYR A 195 1.31 20.50 12.67
CA TYR A 195 2.24 21.33 11.91
C TYR A 195 3.66 21.09 12.41
N ALA A 196 4.64 21.58 11.66
CA ALA A 196 6.03 21.53 12.08
C ALA A 196 6.44 22.84 12.75
N ASP A 197 7.24 22.76 13.81
CA ASP A 197 7.53 23.88 14.71
C ASP A 197 9.04 23.96 15.02
N GLU A 198 9.65 25.11 14.76
CA GLU A 198 11.08 25.37 14.99
C GLU A 198 11.31 26.34 16.16
N GLN A 199 10.28 26.66 16.94
CA GLN A 199 10.38 27.67 18.00
C GLN A 199 11.08 27.13 19.26
N ASP A 200 11.19 25.81 19.44
CA ASP A 200 11.87 25.22 20.59
C ASP A 200 13.40 25.27 20.43
N PRO A 201 14.14 25.89 21.36
CA PRO A 201 15.59 26.07 21.23
C PRO A 201 16.41 24.78 21.39
N ASN A 202 15.80 23.68 21.83
CA ASN A 202 16.49 22.39 22.00
C ASN A 202 16.26 21.44 20.84
N ASN A 203 15.39 21.80 19.89
CA ASN A 203 15.05 20.98 18.74
C ASN A 203 15.19 21.79 17.46
N ASN A 204 15.73 21.16 16.43
CA ASN A 204 15.91 21.78 15.13
C ASN A 204 14.57 22.02 14.44
N GLN A 205 13.66 21.06 14.56
CA GLN A 205 12.25 21.13 14.16
C GLN A 205 11.49 20.05 14.94
N MET A 206 10.22 20.27 15.21
CA MET A 206 9.34 19.30 15.87
C MET A 206 8.09 19.07 15.03
N VAL A 207 7.47 17.90 15.16
CA VAL A 207 6.06 17.73 14.81
C VAL A 207 5.22 17.97 16.05
N VAL A 208 4.25 18.87 15.94
CA VAL A 208 3.39 19.29 17.05
C VAL A 208 1.92 19.35 16.61
N HIS A 209 1.01 19.45 17.57
CA HIS A 209 -0.38 19.81 17.30
C HIS A 209 -0.98 20.79 18.29
N ARG A 210 -2.07 21.41 17.84
CA ARG A 210 -3.03 22.16 18.65
C ARG A 210 -4.44 21.69 18.33
N SER A 211 -5.33 21.75 19.32
CA SER A 211 -6.73 21.34 19.16
C SER A 211 -7.69 22.47 19.53
N SER A 212 -8.86 22.49 18.89
CA SER A 212 -9.95 23.43 19.20
C SER A 212 -11.30 22.75 19.12
N SER A 213 -12.22 23.10 20.02
CA SER A 213 -13.62 22.63 19.98
C SER A 213 -14.52 23.52 19.11
N ASN A 214 -14.06 24.72 18.75
CA ASN A 214 -14.83 25.71 17.99
C ASN A 214 -14.10 26.29 16.77
N GLY A 215 -12.84 25.90 16.55
CA GLY A 215 -11.99 26.40 15.48
C GLY A 215 -11.50 27.84 15.70
N ILE A 216 -11.63 28.38 16.92
CA ILE A 216 -11.25 29.75 17.28
C ILE A 216 -10.29 29.71 18.48
N ASP A 217 -10.69 29.02 19.55
CA ASP A 217 -9.91 28.89 20.76
C ASP A 217 -9.03 27.64 20.67
N TRP A 218 -7.74 27.82 20.47
CA TRP A 218 -6.78 26.75 20.29
C TRP A 218 -6.02 26.45 21.58
N SER A 219 -5.85 25.16 21.90
CA SER A 219 -5.05 24.69 23.03
C SER A 219 -3.61 25.19 22.95
N SER A 220 -2.83 25.02 24.01
CA SER A 220 -1.36 25.12 23.91
C SER A 220 -0.80 24.10 22.91
N THR A 221 0.35 24.40 22.32
CA THR A 221 1.11 23.47 21.48
C THR A 221 1.53 22.23 22.26
N LYS A 222 1.33 21.06 21.67
CA LYS A 222 1.79 19.78 22.20
C LYS A 222 2.76 19.14 21.21
N ALA A 223 3.95 18.76 21.69
CA ALA A 223 4.92 18.04 20.88
C ALA A 223 4.54 16.56 20.73
N ASP A 224 4.58 16.07 19.49
CA ASP A 224 4.33 14.66 19.14
C ASP A 224 5.61 13.94 18.73
N VAL A 225 6.56 14.69 18.14
CA VAL A 225 7.89 14.21 17.77
C VAL A 225 8.91 15.35 17.95
N ALA A 226 9.89 15.15 18.83
CA ALA A 226 10.94 16.12 19.16
C ALA A 226 12.26 15.38 19.40
N LEU A 227 13.22 15.54 18.48
CA LEU A 227 14.37 14.66 18.31
C LEU A 227 15.72 15.40 18.26
N GLY A 228 15.81 16.57 18.88
CA GLY A 228 17.04 17.35 18.96
C GLY A 228 17.48 17.85 17.59
N GLU A 229 18.65 17.42 17.13
CA GLU A 229 19.26 17.86 15.85
C GLU A 229 18.52 17.37 14.60
N LEU A 230 17.72 16.31 14.71
CA LEU A 230 16.87 15.81 13.63
C LEU A 230 15.72 16.77 13.38
N ARG A 231 15.22 16.78 12.14
CA ARG A 231 14.18 17.70 11.69
C ARG A 231 12.93 16.94 11.23
N PRO A 232 12.11 16.42 12.18
CA PRO A 232 10.80 15.88 11.85
C PRO A 232 9.87 16.98 11.33
N GLY A 233 9.19 16.74 10.20
CA GLY A 233 8.36 17.75 9.53
C GLY A 233 7.28 17.16 8.63
N MET A 234 6.55 18.03 7.91
CA MET A 234 5.49 17.65 6.97
C MET A 234 4.46 16.65 7.54
N PRO A 235 3.87 16.90 8.71
CA PRO A 235 2.98 15.92 9.33
C PRO A 235 1.71 15.73 8.50
N THR A 236 1.38 14.47 8.24
CA THR A 236 0.09 14.08 7.64
C THR A 236 -0.53 12.95 8.46
N VAL A 237 -1.85 12.95 8.58
CA VAL A 237 -2.56 11.99 9.44
C VAL A 237 -3.72 11.35 8.71
N THR A 238 -3.86 10.03 8.85
CA THR A 238 -5.06 9.31 8.37
C THR A 238 -5.68 8.47 9.48
N LYS A 239 -7.01 8.34 9.45
CA LYS A 239 -7.75 7.34 10.24
C LYS A 239 -7.84 6.05 9.43
N MET A 240 -7.48 4.93 10.05
CA MET A 240 -7.48 3.62 9.44
C MET A 240 -8.76 2.83 9.75
N GLY A 241 -9.01 1.75 8.99
CA GLY A 241 -10.20 0.91 9.15
C GLY A 241 -10.35 0.23 10.51
N ASN A 242 -9.26 0.06 11.27
CA ASN A 242 -9.30 -0.46 12.65
C ASN A 242 -9.65 0.61 13.71
N GLY A 243 -10.00 1.83 13.29
CA GLY A 243 -10.34 2.93 14.18
C GLY A 243 -9.15 3.69 14.76
N LYS A 244 -7.91 3.22 14.55
CA LYS A 244 -6.69 3.92 14.94
C LYS A 244 -6.27 4.96 13.89
N TYR A 245 -5.30 5.79 14.26
CA TYR A 245 -4.75 6.86 13.46
C TYR A 245 -3.27 6.58 13.19
N MET A 246 -2.81 6.99 12.01
CA MET A 246 -1.39 6.98 11.65
C MET A 246 -0.95 8.40 11.34
N LEU A 247 0.05 8.88 12.08
CA LEU A 247 0.77 10.13 11.84
C LEU A 247 2.04 9.80 11.08
N VAL A 248 2.24 10.41 9.91
CA VAL A 248 3.40 10.22 9.04
C VAL A 248 4.12 11.55 8.88
N TYR A 249 5.44 11.53 8.94
CA TYR A 249 6.30 12.70 8.88
C TYR A 249 7.65 12.35 8.25
N GLU A 250 8.30 13.33 7.65
CA GLU A 250 9.68 13.17 7.18
C GLU A 250 10.65 13.34 8.33
N MET A 251 11.86 12.82 8.16
CA MET A 251 12.98 12.99 9.08
C MET A 251 14.17 13.56 8.32
N VAL A 252 14.23 14.88 8.22
CA VAL A 252 15.36 15.59 7.61
C VAL A 252 16.59 15.48 8.53
N ASN A 253 17.79 15.55 7.94
CA ASN A 253 19.09 15.25 8.57
C ASN A 253 19.33 13.76 8.89
N MET A 254 18.51 12.86 8.33
CA MET A 254 18.82 11.44 8.22
C MET A 254 19.16 11.06 6.78
N GLN A 255 19.82 9.91 6.60
CA GLN A 255 20.13 9.37 5.28
C GLN A 255 18.86 9.31 4.42
N GLU A 256 18.84 10.08 3.33
CA GLU A 256 17.77 10.15 2.33
C GLU A 256 16.43 10.77 2.78
N ASP A 257 16.43 11.55 3.87
CA ASP A 257 15.21 12.18 4.44
C ASP A 257 14.09 11.15 4.67
N GLN A 258 14.34 10.19 5.57
CA GLN A 258 13.48 9.02 5.74
C GLN A 258 12.09 9.40 6.24
N ILE A 259 11.05 8.71 5.78
CA ILE A 259 9.70 8.86 6.33
C ILE A 259 9.51 7.90 7.49
N HIS A 260 8.98 8.45 8.58
CA HIS A 260 8.59 7.72 9.77
C HIS A 260 7.11 7.90 10.07
N TYR A 261 6.58 7.03 10.91
CA TYR A 261 5.20 7.06 11.33
C TYR A 261 5.01 6.63 12.79
N LYS A 262 3.95 7.12 13.41
CA LYS A 262 3.43 6.64 14.70
C LYS A 262 1.98 6.19 14.52
N ILE A 263 1.56 5.23 15.33
CA ILE A 263 0.17 4.73 15.36
C ILE A 263 -0.40 4.98 16.75
N SER A 264 -1.59 5.57 16.80
CA SER A 264 -2.30 5.81 18.06
C SER A 264 -3.79 5.53 17.93
N SER A 265 -4.42 5.12 19.02
CA SER A 265 -5.88 5.10 19.16
C SER A 265 -6.48 6.47 19.44
N ASP A 266 -5.65 7.44 19.84
CA ASP A 266 -6.04 8.81 20.15
C ASP A 266 -5.21 9.79 19.30
N PRO A 267 -5.82 10.53 18.37
CA PRO A 267 -5.09 11.45 17.49
C PRO A 267 -4.51 12.66 18.25
N GLU A 268 -4.94 12.92 19.49
CA GLU A 268 -4.33 13.95 20.34
C GLU A 268 -3.17 13.39 21.20
N ASN A 269 -2.83 12.11 21.09
CA ASN A 269 -1.78 11.49 21.90
C ASN A 269 -0.96 10.44 21.14
N TRP A 270 0.26 10.82 20.75
CA TRP A 270 1.19 9.97 20.00
C TRP A 270 2.29 9.33 20.85
N GLY A 271 2.12 9.31 22.18
CA GLY A 271 3.10 8.72 23.11
C GLY A 271 4.27 9.66 23.42
N ASN A 272 5.46 9.09 23.60
CA ASN A 272 6.66 9.85 23.94
C ASN A 272 7.15 10.68 22.73
N ALA A 273 7.32 11.98 22.89
CA ALA A 273 7.81 12.85 21.81
C ALA A 273 9.25 12.52 21.39
N SER A 274 10.08 12.00 22.28
CA SER A 274 11.46 11.58 21.95
C SER A 274 11.56 10.21 21.27
N ASP A 275 10.43 9.51 21.09
CA ASP A 275 10.36 8.31 20.26
C ASP A 275 10.26 8.71 18.77
N PRO A 276 11.20 8.31 17.90
CA PRO A 276 11.15 8.60 16.47
C PRO A 276 10.12 7.77 15.69
N GLY A 277 9.35 6.90 16.36
CA GLY A 277 8.37 6.04 15.71
C GLY A 277 9.00 5.00 14.79
N SER A 278 8.16 4.41 13.94
CA SER A 278 8.56 3.35 13.00
C SER A 278 8.91 3.94 11.64
N LYS A 279 9.92 3.38 10.98
CA LYS A 279 10.31 3.76 9.63
C LYS A 279 9.42 3.08 8.58
N VAL A 280 9.14 3.78 7.47
CA VAL A 280 8.59 3.15 6.26
C VAL A 280 9.68 2.30 5.60
N ASN A 281 9.64 0.99 5.83
CA ASN A 281 10.66 0.02 5.39
C ASN A 281 10.26 -0.68 4.09
N TYR A 282 10.85 -0.22 2.97
CA TYR A 282 10.71 -0.85 1.64
C TYR A 282 11.93 -1.71 1.27
N TYR A 283 11.67 -2.86 0.66
CA TYR A 283 12.67 -3.82 0.24
C TYR A 283 13.10 -3.52 -1.21
N GLN A 284 14.31 -2.95 -1.37
CA GLN A 284 15.11 -2.71 -2.60
C GLN A 284 15.93 -1.40 -2.53
N GLY A 285 15.96 -0.71 -1.38
CA GLY A 285 16.80 0.49 -1.19
C GLY A 285 16.23 1.78 -1.78
N GLN A 286 14.98 1.77 -2.28
CA GLN A 286 14.25 3.00 -2.60
C GLN A 286 13.50 3.51 -1.36
N THR A 287 13.83 4.70 -0.88
CA THR A 287 13.00 5.38 0.13
C THR A 287 11.87 6.15 -0.56
N PRO A 288 10.67 6.30 0.04
CA PRO A 288 9.73 7.32 -0.42
C PRO A 288 10.36 8.73 -0.33
N GLY A 289 11.32 8.90 0.58
CA GLY A 289 12.05 10.14 0.84
C GLY A 289 11.16 11.22 1.42
N SER A 290 11.66 12.44 1.53
CA SER A 290 10.96 13.61 2.07
C SER A 290 9.57 13.85 1.47
N GLN A 291 8.81 14.76 2.08
CA GLN A 291 7.49 15.21 1.60
C GLN A 291 6.40 14.13 1.61
N PRO A 292 6.15 13.48 2.76
CA PRO A 292 5.13 12.45 2.88
C PRO A 292 3.73 12.99 2.67
N TYR A 293 2.87 12.09 2.22
CA TYR A 293 1.43 12.19 2.42
C TYR A 293 0.88 10.78 2.64
N VAL A 294 -0.03 10.62 3.61
CA VAL A 294 -0.64 9.33 3.93
C VAL A 294 -2.15 9.35 3.73
N THR A 295 -2.68 8.23 3.24
CA THR A 295 -4.11 7.95 3.30
C THR A 295 -4.37 6.47 3.57
N TRP A 296 -5.64 6.11 3.79
CA TRP A 296 -6.06 4.71 3.92
C TRP A 296 -7.26 4.47 3.01
N VAL A 297 -7.27 3.33 2.32
CA VAL A 297 -8.40 2.88 1.50
C VAL A 297 -8.91 1.50 1.99
N PRO A 298 -10.23 1.23 1.91
CA PRO A 298 -10.80 -0.05 2.36
C PRO A 298 -10.33 -1.30 1.59
N GLY A 299 -9.92 -1.14 0.34
CA GLY A 299 -9.51 -2.20 -0.58
C GLY A 299 -8.01 -2.46 -0.57
N GLY A 300 -7.58 -3.45 -1.36
CA GLY A 300 -6.18 -3.92 -1.41
C GLY A 300 -5.85 -5.05 -0.42
N GLY A 301 -6.69 -5.30 0.59
CA GLY A 301 -6.55 -6.43 1.52
C GLY A 301 -7.66 -6.48 2.58
N PRO A 302 -7.72 -7.52 3.44
CA PRO A 302 -8.77 -7.64 4.47
C PRO A 302 -8.74 -6.52 5.52
N ASN A 303 -7.58 -5.87 5.71
CA ASN A 303 -7.39 -4.73 6.61
C ASN A 303 -7.44 -3.37 5.86
N GLY A 304 -7.80 -3.38 4.58
CA GLY A 304 -7.56 -2.27 3.67
C GLY A 304 -6.08 -2.01 3.42
N THR A 305 -5.76 -0.83 2.91
CA THR A 305 -4.39 -0.45 2.53
C THR A 305 -4.06 0.94 3.02
N VAL A 306 -2.97 1.07 3.78
CA VAL A 306 -2.31 2.34 4.02
C VAL A 306 -1.47 2.67 2.80
N VAL A 307 -1.63 3.87 2.27
CA VAL A 307 -0.94 4.37 1.08
C VAL A 307 -0.13 5.60 1.47
N ILE A 308 1.18 5.56 1.25
CA ILE A 308 2.10 6.68 1.44
C ILE A 308 2.69 7.08 0.10
N SER A 309 2.77 8.38 -0.17
CA SER A 309 3.63 8.94 -1.21
C SER A 309 4.74 9.75 -0.58
N GLY A 310 5.91 9.76 -1.21
CA GLY A 310 7.00 10.69 -0.91
C GLY A 310 7.47 11.42 -2.16
N GLY A 311 8.30 12.44 -1.97
CA GLY A 311 8.81 13.38 -2.95
C GLY A 311 10.10 12.96 -3.64
N ARG A 312 10.78 11.91 -3.17
CA ARG A 312 11.98 11.36 -3.84
C ARG A 312 11.68 10.15 -4.73
N SER A 313 10.43 9.69 -4.77
CA SER A 313 9.99 8.55 -5.57
C SER A 313 8.77 8.92 -6.41
N ASP A 314 8.66 8.32 -7.59
CA ASP A 314 7.44 8.35 -8.41
C ASP A 314 6.43 7.28 -7.97
N LYS A 315 6.82 6.33 -7.12
CA LYS A 315 5.96 5.23 -6.64
C LYS A 315 5.07 5.62 -5.45
N LEU A 316 4.01 4.86 -5.25
CA LEU A 316 3.25 4.78 -4.00
C LEU A 316 3.81 3.65 -3.13
N PHE A 317 3.76 3.81 -1.82
CA PHE A 317 4.24 2.84 -0.83
C PHE A 317 3.04 2.30 -0.06
N LEU A 318 2.85 0.99 -0.08
CA LEU A 318 1.63 0.35 0.35
C LEU A 318 1.89 -0.56 1.54
N ASN A 319 1.01 -0.51 2.54
CA ASN A 319 0.99 -1.47 3.63
C ASN A 319 -0.44 -1.99 3.86
N TYR A 320 -0.59 -3.31 3.89
CA TYR A 320 -1.88 -4.00 3.99
C TYR A 320 -2.24 -4.43 5.41
N ASN A 321 -1.51 -3.94 6.42
CA ASN A 321 -1.70 -4.32 7.81
C ASN A 321 -1.47 -3.14 8.77
N TYR A 322 -2.10 -2.00 8.48
CA TYR A 322 -2.13 -0.84 9.38
C TYR A 322 -0.74 -0.29 9.78
N GLY A 323 0.25 -0.39 8.89
CA GLY A 323 1.65 -0.02 9.11
C GLY A 323 2.53 -1.18 9.59
N GLN A 324 1.96 -2.27 10.10
CA GLN A 324 2.75 -3.39 10.61
C GLN A 324 3.34 -4.23 9.47
N GLY A 325 4.55 -4.72 9.68
CA GLY A 325 5.23 -5.59 8.71
C GLY A 325 5.76 -4.82 7.50
N HIS A 326 5.66 -5.44 6.33
CA HIS A 326 6.38 -5.01 5.13
C HIS A 326 5.63 -3.93 4.34
N TRP A 327 6.37 -2.98 3.78
CA TRP A 327 5.87 -2.01 2.79
C TRP A 327 6.28 -2.42 1.39
N THR A 328 5.35 -2.38 0.45
CA THR A 328 5.60 -2.62 -0.97
C THR A 328 5.50 -1.32 -1.76
N VAL A 329 5.79 -1.36 -3.07
CA VAL A 329 5.60 -0.20 -3.96
C VAL A 329 4.68 -0.50 -5.11
N GLN A 330 4.04 0.54 -5.63
CA GLN A 330 3.26 0.50 -6.85
C GLN A 330 3.53 1.74 -7.72
N ASP A 331 3.49 1.56 -9.04
CA ASP A 331 3.50 2.66 -9.99
C ASP A 331 2.32 3.62 -9.77
N CYS A 332 2.60 4.91 -9.99
CA CYS A 332 1.63 5.99 -9.91
C CYS A 332 1.49 6.67 -11.26
N VAL A 333 0.26 7.05 -11.62
CA VAL A 333 -0.01 7.84 -12.85
C VAL A 333 0.58 9.26 -12.79
N ILE A 334 0.88 9.76 -11.58
CA ILE A 334 1.53 11.05 -11.36
C ILE A 334 3.00 10.85 -11.02
N PRO A 335 3.93 11.40 -11.82
CA PRO A 335 5.36 11.29 -11.58
C PRO A 335 5.78 12.05 -10.32
N THR A 336 7.07 12.02 -10.01
CA THR A 336 7.65 12.80 -8.91
C THR A 336 7.25 14.28 -9.00
N GLY A 337 6.78 14.81 -7.87
CA GLY A 337 6.37 16.19 -7.74
C GLY A 337 6.44 16.61 -6.28
N TYR A 338 6.54 17.91 -6.04
CA TYR A 338 6.71 18.44 -4.69
C TYR A 338 5.43 18.22 -3.87
N SER A 339 5.55 17.48 -2.75
CA SER A 339 4.45 17.12 -1.83
C SER A 339 3.18 16.62 -2.51
N ARG A 340 3.17 15.33 -2.90
CA ARG A 340 2.06 14.68 -3.60
C ARG A 340 0.90 14.37 -2.65
N CYS A 341 -0.26 14.97 -2.86
CA CYS A 341 -1.45 14.75 -2.04
C CYS A 341 -2.24 13.52 -2.54
N LEU A 342 -2.74 12.71 -1.60
CA LEU A 342 -3.51 11.49 -1.86
C LEU A 342 -4.94 11.64 -1.33
N VAL A 343 -5.93 11.39 -2.19
CA VAL A 343 -7.37 11.46 -1.86
C VAL A 343 -8.03 10.12 -2.21
N PRO A 344 -8.57 9.35 -1.24
CA PRO A 344 -9.39 8.18 -1.52
C PRO A 344 -10.60 8.55 -2.38
N THR A 345 -10.75 7.94 -3.55
CA THR A 345 -11.91 8.15 -4.43
C THR A 345 -12.83 6.94 -4.52
N GLY A 346 -12.42 5.82 -3.93
CA GLY A 346 -13.15 4.56 -3.94
C GLY A 346 -12.49 3.54 -3.02
N ASN A 347 -12.98 2.31 -3.05
CA ASN A 347 -12.47 1.25 -2.17
C ASN A 347 -11.01 0.93 -2.46
N SER A 348 -10.60 0.90 -3.73
CA SER A 348 -9.24 0.59 -4.15
C SER A 348 -8.68 1.66 -5.08
N THR A 349 -9.15 2.89 -4.99
CA THR A 349 -8.73 3.96 -5.92
C THR A 349 -8.30 5.19 -5.13
N VAL A 350 -7.16 5.73 -5.51
CA VAL A 350 -6.58 6.94 -4.91
C VAL A 350 -6.36 7.95 -6.03
N PHE A 351 -6.91 9.14 -5.85
CA PHE A 351 -6.57 10.31 -6.64
C PHE A 351 -5.31 10.96 -6.10
N ILE A 352 -4.41 11.35 -7.00
CA ILE A 352 -3.12 11.95 -6.70
C ILE A 352 -3.07 13.31 -7.39
N ILE A 353 -2.60 14.33 -6.67
CA ILE A 353 -2.32 15.66 -7.22
C ILE A 353 -0.95 16.14 -6.75
N ALA A 354 -0.19 16.76 -7.66
CA ALA A 354 1.17 17.20 -7.38
C ALA A 354 1.56 18.41 -8.24
N ALA A 355 2.54 19.17 -7.75
CA ALA A 355 3.26 20.14 -8.56
C ALA A 355 4.41 19.44 -9.31
N VAL A 356 4.25 19.25 -10.60
CA VAL A 356 5.15 18.48 -11.47
C VAL A 356 5.95 19.43 -12.36
N LYS A 357 7.27 19.26 -12.39
CA LYS A 357 8.17 20.10 -13.18
C LYS A 357 7.87 20.00 -14.67
N ASN A 358 7.56 21.14 -15.29
CA ASN A 358 7.41 21.32 -16.71
C ASN A 358 8.78 21.56 -17.34
N SER A 359 9.19 20.67 -18.25
CA SER A 359 10.51 20.73 -18.89
C SER A 359 10.68 21.92 -19.85
N THR A 360 9.57 22.48 -20.35
CA THR A 360 9.59 23.65 -21.26
C THR A 360 9.78 24.96 -20.50
N THR A 361 9.06 25.16 -19.40
CA THR A 361 9.14 26.42 -18.61
C THR A 361 10.20 26.36 -17.52
N GLY A 362 10.63 25.17 -17.11
CA GLY A 362 11.46 24.94 -15.93
C GLY A 362 10.72 25.18 -14.60
N LYS A 363 9.41 25.47 -14.66
CA LYS A 363 8.50 25.72 -13.53
C LYS A 363 7.57 24.51 -13.34
N SER A 364 6.79 24.46 -12.27
CA SER A 364 5.90 23.31 -12.00
C SER A 364 4.45 23.59 -12.38
N ASP A 365 3.84 22.68 -13.13
CA ASP A 365 2.40 22.62 -13.40
C ASP A 365 1.69 21.87 -12.26
N VAL A 366 0.39 22.08 -12.08
CA VAL A 366 -0.43 21.21 -11.22
C VAL A 366 -1.00 20.08 -12.06
N LYS A 367 -0.58 18.86 -11.77
CA LYS A 367 -1.03 17.63 -12.45
C LYS A 367 -1.78 16.75 -11.47
N CYS A 368 -2.81 16.07 -11.96
CA CYS A 368 -3.55 15.08 -11.19
C CYS A 368 -3.92 13.83 -12.00
N GLY A 369 -4.34 12.78 -11.30
CA GLY A 369 -4.82 11.54 -11.90
C GLY A 369 -5.30 10.58 -10.83
N THR A 370 -5.86 9.45 -11.24
CA THR A 370 -6.27 8.37 -10.33
C THR A 370 -5.46 7.12 -10.60
N THR A 371 -4.98 6.48 -9.55
CA THR A 371 -4.32 5.18 -9.56
C THR A 371 -5.21 4.17 -8.85
N ASP A 372 -5.43 3.02 -9.48
CA ASP A 372 -6.03 1.87 -8.82
C ASP A 372 -4.98 1.25 -7.89
N ILE A 373 -5.24 1.20 -6.60
CA ILE A 373 -4.46 0.45 -5.62
C ILE A 373 -4.75 -1.02 -5.86
N LEU A 374 -3.85 -1.64 -6.60
CA LEU A 374 -3.86 -3.08 -6.76
C LEU A 374 -3.28 -3.64 -5.46
N PRO A 375 -3.86 -4.71 -4.89
CA PRO A 375 -3.14 -5.51 -3.93
C PRO A 375 -1.78 -5.84 -4.54
N SER A 376 -0.69 -5.28 -4.03
CA SER A 376 0.60 -5.90 -4.24
C SER A 376 0.54 -7.18 -3.42
N ASN A 377 0.18 -8.28 -4.06
CA ASN A 377 0.67 -9.63 -3.80
C ASN A 377 0.97 -9.85 -2.30
N ASN A 378 -0.07 -9.73 -1.48
CA ASN A 378 0.02 -9.63 -0.02
C ASN A 378 0.62 -10.93 0.55
N LEU A 379 1.95 -11.02 0.66
CA LEU A 379 2.72 -12.21 1.06
C LEU A 379 2.39 -12.75 2.46
N TYR A 380 1.47 -12.14 3.20
CA TYR A 380 0.93 -12.71 4.45
C TYR A 380 -0.34 -13.55 4.23
N ASN A 381 -0.95 -13.51 3.03
CA ASN A 381 -2.15 -14.27 2.69
C ASN A 381 -2.27 -14.68 1.20
N SER A 382 -1.34 -14.25 0.33
CA SER A 382 -1.39 -14.49 -1.11
C SER A 382 -0.75 -15.83 -1.50
N ASN A 383 0.19 -16.35 -0.69
CA ASN A 383 0.92 -17.59 -0.96
C ASN A 383 0.96 -18.50 0.29
N LEU A 384 -0.16 -19.17 0.58
CA LEU A 384 -0.19 -20.15 1.67
C LEU A 384 0.35 -21.51 1.26
N PHE A 385 1.16 -22.09 2.12
CA PHE A 385 1.73 -23.41 1.97
C PHE A 385 1.54 -24.25 3.22
N MET A 386 1.55 -25.55 3.05
CA MET A 386 1.94 -26.49 4.10
C MET A 386 3.36 -26.97 3.80
N LEU A 387 4.22 -26.96 4.82
CA LEU A 387 5.55 -27.53 4.72
C LEU A 387 5.45 -29.00 5.10
N VAL A 388 5.48 -29.88 4.10
CA VAL A 388 5.32 -31.33 4.29
C VAL A 388 6.69 -31.97 4.41
N ASN A 389 6.96 -32.65 5.52
CA ASN A 389 8.20 -33.38 5.74
C ASN A 389 8.26 -34.62 4.83
N ASN A 390 9.37 -34.82 4.13
CA ASN A 390 9.54 -35.93 3.21
C ASN A 390 9.67 -37.28 3.92
N GLY A 391 10.33 -37.33 5.08
CA GLY A 391 10.54 -38.56 5.84
C GLY A 391 9.28 -39.08 6.55
N THR A 392 8.40 -38.18 7.01
CA THR A 392 7.24 -38.57 7.82
C THR A 392 5.89 -38.38 7.11
N GLY A 393 5.84 -37.61 6.01
CA GLY A 393 4.59 -37.21 5.34
C GLY A 393 3.72 -36.25 6.15
N LYS A 394 4.18 -35.80 7.31
CA LYS A 394 3.48 -34.87 8.20
C LYS A 394 3.86 -33.43 7.90
N THR A 395 3.12 -32.48 8.47
CA THR A 395 3.28 -31.05 8.19
C THR A 395 3.85 -30.30 9.38
N LEU A 396 4.60 -29.24 9.09
CA LEU A 396 4.95 -28.23 10.08
C LEU A 396 3.67 -27.65 10.68
N ASP A 397 3.56 -27.63 12.00
CA ASP A 397 2.33 -27.34 12.73
C ASP A 397 2.65 -26.44 13.94
N LEU A 398 1.88 -25.36 14.09
CA LEU A 398 1.93 -24.55 15.29
C LEU A 398 1.03 -25.19 16.35
N ILE A 399 1.61 -25.61 17.47
CA ILE A 399 0.91 -26.46 18.43
C ILE A 399 -0.40 -25.82 18.91
N GLY A 400 -1.50 -26.54 18.66
CA GLY A 400 -2.86 -26.08 19.02
C GLY A 400 -3.31 -24.78 18.37
N GLY A 401 -2.56 -24.25 17.38
CA GLY A 401 -2.80 -22.94 16.79
C GLY A 401 -2.62 -21.78 17.78
N SER A 402 -1.80 -21.96 18.81
CA SER A 402 -1.55 -20.94 19.83
C SER A 402 -0.95 -19.67 19.22
N THR A 403 -1.53 -18.52 19.52
CA THR A 403 -1.03 -17.20 19.07
C THR A 403 -0.10 -16.54 20.10
N SER A 404 0.40 -17.30 21.08
CA SER A 404 1.34 -16.78 22.08
C SER A 404 2.78 -16.92 21.57
N ASN A 405 3.62 -15.92 21.82
CA ASN A 405 5.06 -16.04 21.57
C ASN A 405 5.67 -17.23 22.31
N GLY A 406 6.57 -17.93 21.62
CA GLY A 406 7.28 -19.08 22.13
C GLY A 406 6.49 -20.38 22.11
N SER A 407 5.31 -20.40 21.48
CA SER A 407 4.57 -21.64 21.27
C SER A 407 5.35 -22.57 20.34
N VAL A 408 5.35 -23.85 20.69
CA VAL A 408 6.14 -24.85 19.98
C VAL A 408 5.65 -25.01 18.54
N VAL A 409 6.57 -25.00 17.60
CA VAL A 409 6.34 -25.52 16.25
C VAL A 409 6.77 -26.97 16.25
N ASN A 410 5.84 -27.86 15.93
CA ASN A 410 6.03 -29.30 15.89
C ASN A 410 5.68 -29.82 14.49
N GLN A 411 5.55 -31.14 14.36
CA GLN A 411 4.84 -31.72 13.23
C GLN A 411 3.52 -32.38 13.64
N TRP A 412 2.57 -32.39 12.72
CA TRP A 412 1.29 -33.07 12.89
C TRP A 412 0.81 -33.72 11.60
N THR A 413 -0.16 -34.62 11.72
CA THR A 413 -0.78 -35.26 10.54
C THR A 413 -1.35 -34.17 9.62
N TYR A 414 -1.04 -34.29 8.34
CA TYR A 414 -1.51 -33.38 7.29
C TYR A 414 -3.03 -33.21 7.36
N ASP A 415 -3.49 -31.97 7.51
CA ASP A 415 -4.89 -31.59 7.41
C ASP A 415 -5.00 -30.25 6.67
N ALA A 416 -5.42 -30.30 5.41
CA ALA A 416 -5.60 -29.12 4.56
C ALA A 416 -6.62 -28.11 5.12
N ASN A 417 -7.53 -28.56 5.99
CA ASN A 417 -8.50 -27.68 6.64
C ASN A 417 -7.91 -26.99 7.88
N SER A 418 -6.82 -27.52 8.44
CA SER A 418 -6.25 -26.99 9.66
C SER A 418 -5.48 -25.70 9.43
N ASN A 419 -5.89 -24.62 10.08
CA ASN A 419 -5.28 -23.31 9.92
C ASN A 419 -3.88 -23.21 10.54
N ASN A 420 -3.61 -23.96 11.62
CA ASN A 420 -2.32 -23.96 12.31
C ASN A 420 -1.19 -24.70 11.55
N GLN A 421 -1.50 -25.29 10.38
CA GLN A 421 -0.54 -25.92 9.48
C GLN A 421 -0.27 -25.09 8.22
N LYS A 422 -0.88 -23.90 8.12
CA LYS A 422 -0.74 -23.00 6.98
C LYS A 422 0.30 -21.94 7.30
N TRP A 423 1.23 -21.76 6.37
CA TRP A 423 2.38 -20.88 6.50
C TRP A 423 2.53 -20.02 5.26
N SER A 424 2.97 -18.79 5.42
CA SER A 424 3.32 -17.88 4.34
C SER A 424 4.83 -17.77 4.22
N LEU A 425 5.35 -17.75 2.98
CA LEU A 425 6.78 -17.49 2.73
C LEU A 425 6.95 -16.01 2.45
N VAL A 426 7.57 -15.29 3.39
CA VAL A 426 7.75 -13.83 3.35
C VAL A 426 9.21 -13.50 3.03
N PRO A 427 9.53 -12.98 1.85
CA PRO A 427 10.85 -12.45 1.53
C PRO A 427 11.34 -11.43 2.57
N ASN A 428 12.62 -11.54 2.92
CA ASN A 428 13.27 -10.65 3.90
C ASN A 428 14.34 -9.75 3.25
N GLY A 429 14.34 -9.65 1.92
CA GLY A 429 15.43 -10.22 1.13
C GLY A 429 16.87 -9.68 1.27
N ASN A 430 17.48 -10.00 2.39
CA ASN A 430 18.86 -10.47 2.41
C ASN A 430 18.97 -11.92 1.89
N GLU A 431 18.33 -12.23 0.76
CA GLU A 431 18.32 -13.56 0.14
C GLU A 431 17.64 -14.68 0.95
N SER A 432 16.95 -14.34 2.04
CA SER A 432 16.24 -15.27 2.92
C SER A 432 14.73 -15.03 2.99
N PHE A 433 14.01 -15.99 3.57
CA PHE A 433 12.59 -15.92 3.84
C PHE A 433 12.33 -15.99 5.34
N ARG A 434 11.25 -15.35 5.77
CA ARG A 434 10.55 -15.65 7.02
C ARG A 434 9.40 -16.61 6.71
N ILE A 435 9.12 -17.53 7.62
CA ILE A 435 8.01 -18.49 7.49
C ILE A 435 6.96 -18.06 8.50
N ALA A 436 5.96 -17.31 8.04
CA ALA A 436 4.97 -16.69 8.91
C ALA A 436 3.75 -17.61 9.11
N SER A 437 3.28 -17.74 10.35
CA SER A 437 2.09 -18.51 10.67
C SER A 437 0.83 -17.83 10.14
N PHE A 438 -0.05 -18.59 9.49
CA PHE A 438 -1.37 -18.07 9.10
C PHE A 438 -2.26 -17.71 10.30
N VAL A 439 -2.10 -18.41 11.43
CA VAL A 439 -2.97 -18.20 12.61
C VAL A 439 -2.50 -17.09 13.52
N SER A 440 -1.19 -16.92 13.72
CA SER A 440 -0.66 -15.92 14.65
C SER A 440 -0.03 -14.71 13.95
N GLY A 441 0.45 -14.86 12.71
CA GLY A 441 1.26 -13.86 12.03
C GLY A 441 2.74 -13.87 12.44
N ASP A 442 3.09 -14.61 13.49
CA ASP A 442 4.46 -14.76 13.98
C ASP A 442 5.29 -15.66 13.07
N ASP A 443 6.62 -15.51 13.17
CA ASP A 443 7.53 -16.29 12.34
C ASP A 443 8.03 -17.55 13.06
N VAL A 444 8.28 -18.59 12.26
CA VAL A 444 9.09 -19.74 12.66
C VAL A 444 10.50 -19.26 13.02
N CYS A 445 10.89 -19.47 14.27
CA CYS A 445 12.15 -19.02 14.84
C CYS A 445 12.85 -20.15 15.63
N VAL A 446 14.18 -20.11 15.68
CA VAL A 446 14.99 -20.98 16.53
C VAL A 446 14.97 -20.45 17.96
N ALA A 447 14.52 -21.27 18.92
CA ALA A 447 14.36 -20.86 20.30
C ALA A 447 15.66 -20.33 20.92
N ASN A 448 15.57 -19.16 21.56
CA ASN A 448 16.68 -18.42 22.19
C ASN A 448 17.84 -18.11 21.23
N ASP A 449 17.55 -17.93 19.93
CA ASP A 449 18.53 -17.67 18.87
C ASP A 449 19.70 -18.68 18.86
N SER A 450 19.45 -19.90 19.33
CA SER A 450 20.49 -20.90 19.53
C SER A 450 21.16 -21.28 18.20
N THR A 451 22.44 -21.62 18.25
CA THR A 451 23.18 -22.19 17.12
C THR A 451 23.49 -23.68 17.31
N ALA A 452 23.04 -24.28 18.43
CA ALA A 452 23.28 -25.68 18.75
C ALA A 452 22.31 -26.60 17.99
N ASN A 453 22.78 -27.82 17.73
CA ASN A 453 21.89 -28.91 17.31
C ASN A 453 20.81 -29.14 18.37
N GLU A 454 19.66 -29.62 17.92
CA GLU A 454 18.51 -29.93 18.75
C GLU A 454 17.83 -28.71 19.39
N ALA A 455 18.19 -27.49 19.00
CA ALA A 455 17.41 -26.32 19.42
C ALA A 455 15.98 -26.41 18.87
N GLN A 456 15.00 -26.20 19.76
CA GLN A 456 13.58 -26.26 19.44
C GLN A 456 13.19 -25.14 18.48
N ILE A 457 12.24 -25.41 17.59
CA ILE A 457 11.60 -24.37 16.78
C ILE A 457 10.30 -23.92 17.45
N HIS A 458 10.08 -22.61 17.49
CA HIS A 458 8.88 -21.99 18.04
C HIS A 458 8.39 -20.85 17.14
N ASN A 459 7.21 -20.30 17.42
CA ASN A 459 6.79 -19.03 16.84
C ASN A 459 7.30 -17.86 17.68
N TRP A 460 7.65 -16.76 17.06
CA TRP A 460 7.95 -15.52 17.76
C TRP A 460 7.70 -14.29 16.87
N ASP A 461 7.23 -13.20 17.47
CA ASP A 461 7.12 -11.89 16.83
C ASP A 461 8.44 -11.50 16.14
N TYR A 462 8.37 -11.12 14.87
CA TYR A 462 9.59 -10.79 14.14
C TYR A 462 10.27 -9.54 14.70
N THR A 463 11.54 -9.67 15.05
CA THR A 463 12.42 -8.52 15.29
C THR A 463 13.27 -8.27 14.05
N GLU A 464 13.17 -7.07 13.48
CA GLU A 464 13.87 -6.71 12.24
C GLU A 464 15.37 -7.00 12.34
N GLY A 465 15.89 -7.72 11.34
CA GLY A 465 17.31 -8.09 11.28
C GLY A 465 17.68 -9.32 12.10
N ASN A 466 16.79 -9.89 12.92
CA ASN A 466 17.09 -11.13 13.65
C ASN A 466 17.20 -12.32 12.67
N THR A 467 18.41 -12.85 12.54
CA THR A 467 18.74 -13.97 11.64
C THR A 467 18.17 -15.32 12.09
N ALA A 468 17.76 -15.46 13.35
CA ALA A 468 17.14 -16.69 13.86
C ALA A 468 15.73 -16.94 13.29
N HIS A 469 15.07 -15.91 12.76
CA HIS A 469 13.77 -15.98 12.07
C HIS A 469 13.88 -16.21 10.57
N GLN A 470 15.11 -16.21 10.04
CA GLN A 470 15.39 -16.15 8.62
C GLN A 470 15.85 -17.51 8.11
N TRP A 471 15.32 -17.92 6.96
CA TRP A 471 15.47 -19.26 6.41
C TRP A 471 15.75 -19.23 4.91
N ASN A 472 16.76 -19.98 4.48
CA ASN A 472 17.12 -20.20 3.09
C ASN A 472 16.49 -21.51 2.60
N PHE A 473 15.66 -21.43 1.56
CA PHE A 473 15.10 -22.61 0.89
C PHE A 473 16.06 -23.05 -0.22
N VAL A 474 16.76 -24.16 -0.01
CA VAL A 474 17.73 -24.69 -0.97
C VAL A 474 17.12 -25.91 -1.65
N ASP A 475 16.90 -25.83 -2.96
CA ASP A 475 16.38 -26.93 -3.79
C ASP A 475 17.35 -28.13 -3.73
N VAL A 476 16.80 -29.31 -3.43
CA VAL A 476 17.55 -30.58 -3.45
C VAL A 476 17.02 -31.55 -4.52
N GLY A 477 16.21 -31.04 -5.46
CA GLY A 477 15.60 -31.79 -6.55
C GLY A 477 14.23 -32.35 -6.22
N ASN A 478 13.47 -32.76 -7.24
CA ASN A 478 12.14 -33.39 -7.09
C ASN A 478 11.14 -32.56 -6.24
N GLY A 479 11.23 -31.23 -6.28
CA GLY A 479 10.34 -30.34 -5.52
C GLY A 479 10.56 -30.39 -4.00
N LEU A 480 11.72 -30.89 -3.55
CA LEU A 480 12.13 -30.93 -2.15
C LEU A 480 13.15 -29.84 -1.86
N PHE A 481 13.11 -29.35 -0.62
CA PHE A 481 13.98 -28.31 -0.10
C PHE A 481 14.63 -28.74 1.20
N LYS A 482 15.89 -28.39 1.39
CA LYS A 482 16.44 -28.20 2.74
C LYS A 482 16.23 -26.74 3.13
N ILE A 483 15.73 -26.52 4.34
CA ILE A 483 15.37 -25.20 4.84
C ILE A 483 16.40 -24.83 5.90
N ILE A 484 17.31 -23.91 5.58
CA ILE A 484 18.51 -23.61 6.39
C ILE A 484 18.33 -22.31 7.15
N ASN A 485 18.49 -22.34 8.46
CA ASN A 485 18.47 -21.13 9.27
C ASN A 485 19.68 -20.24 8.96
N VAL A 486 19.45 -18.94 8.77
CA VAL A 486 20.49 -17.97 8.43
C VAL A 486 21.47 -17.75 9.59
N ASN A 487 21.00 -17.78 10.84
CA ASN A 487 21.87 -17.57 12.01
C ASN A 487 22.85 -18.74 12.22
N SER A 488 22.35 -19.98 12.20
CA SER A 488 23.12 -21.16 12.62
C SER A 488 23.72 -21.99 11.48
N GLY A 489 23.24 -21.81 10.25
CA GLY A 489 23.58 -22.66 9.10
C GLY A 489 22.99 -24.08 9.17
N LYS A 490 22.10 -24.36 10.14
CA LYS A 490 21.48 -25.68 10.36
C LYS A 490 20.14 -25.80 9.68
N CYS A 491 19.72 -27.03 9.35
CA CYS A 491 18.44 -27.27 8.69
C CYS A 491 17.30 -27.49 9.67
N LEU A 492 16.10 -27.08 9.26
CA LEU A 492 14.83 -27.47 9.87
C LEU A 492 14.64 -29.00 9.76
N GLU A 493 14.40 -29.66 10.89
CA GLU A 493 14.36 -31.12 10.99
C GLU A 493 13.23 -31.59 11.91
N VAL A 494 12.60 -32.72 11.57
CA VAL A 494 11.83 -33.52 12.53
C VAL A 494 12.76 -34.45 13.30
N GLN A 495 12.84 -34.28 14.63
CA GLN A 495 13.80 -34.99 15.49
C GLN A 495 13.80 -36.51 15.23
N ASN A 496 14.94 -37.04 14.79
CA ASN A 496 15.19 -38.47 14.56
C ASN A 496 14.16 -39.14 13.62
N GLY A 497 13.53 -38.38 12.72
CA GLY A 497 12.49 -38.90 11.83
C GLY A 497 11.25 -39.44 12.57
N ASN A 498 11.01 -38.99 13.80
CA ASN A 498 9.88 -39.45 14.61
C ASN A 498 8.55 -39.17 13.88
N THR A 499 7.73 -40.19 13.68
CA THR A 499 6.45 -40.10 12.94
C THR A 499 5.24 -39.83 13.83
N SER A 500 5.44 -39.49 15.11
CA SER A 500 4.35 -39.16 16.04
C SER A 500 3.80 -37.75 15.79
N ASN A 501 2.51 -37.55 16.03
CA ASN A 501 1.94 -36.22 16.14
C ASN A 501 2.53 -35.50 17.36
N GLY A 502 2.85 -34.21 17.21
CA GLY A 502 3.53 -33.43 18.24
C GLY A 502 5.02 -33.71 18.35
N ALA A 503 5.60 -34.49 17.42
CA ALA A 503 7.04 -34.71 17.41
C ALA A 503 7.78 -33.38 17.21
N LYS A 504 8.90 -33.27 17.91
CA LYS A 504 9.73 -32.07 17.96
C LYS A 504 10.24 -31.70 16.57
N VAL A 505 10.02 -30.45 16.17
CA VAL A 505 10.75 -29.83 15.05
C VAL A 505 11.86 -28.98 15.62
N GLN A 506 13.08 -29.22 15.16
CA GLN A 506 14.31 -28.64 15.69
C GLN A 506 15.21 -28.18 14.56
N GLN A 507 16.31 -27.49 14.89
CA GLN A 507 17.42 -27.36 13.94
C GLN A 507 18.48 -28.45 14.18
N TYR A 508 19.15 -28.87 13.11
CA TYR A 508 20.28 -29.81 13.19
C TYR A 508 21.19 -29.66 11.97
N ASP A 509 22.41 -30.22 12.03
CA ASP A 509 23.30 -30.29 10.88
C ASP A 509 22.68 -31.09 9.72
N TYR A 510 22.76 -30.58 8.50
CA TYR A 510 22.21 -31.27 7.34
C TYR A 510 23.03 -32.53 6.99
N THR A 511 22.39 -33.70 7.06
CA THR A 511 22.97 -35.01 6.77
C THR A 511 22.32 -35.71 5.58
N GLY A 512 21.37 -35.04 4.90
CA GLY A 512 20.69 -35.58 3.72
C GLY A 512 19.56 -36.56 4.02
N GLN A 513 19.13 -36.65 5.28
CA GLN A 513 18.05 -37.54 5.70
C GLN A 513 16.69 -37.03 5.20
N ALA A 514 15.77 -37.95 4.93
CA ALA A 514 14.45 -37.60 4.41
C ALA A 514 13.66 -36.69 5.36
N TRP A 515 13.85 -36.82 6.67
CA TRP A 515 13.18 -35.97 7.67
C TRP A 515 13.81 -34.57 7.84
N GLN A 516 14.87 -34.26 7.08
CA GLN A 516 15.46 -32.91 6.93
C GLN A 516 15.06 -32.24 5.61
N GLN A 517 14.22 -32.90 4.81
CA GLN A 517 13.76 -32.42 3.51
C GLN A 517 12.27 -32.12 3.58
N TRP A 518 11.88 -31.01 2.96
CA TRP A 518 10.53 -30.47 3.03
C TRP A 518 9.99 -30.16 1.64
N ARG A 519 8.71 -30.43 1.43
CA ARG A 519 7.95 -30.05 0.25
C ARG A 519 7.07 -28.85 0.58
N LEU A 520 7.04 -27.87 -0.31
CA LEU A 520 6.10 -26.74 -0.26
C LEU A 520 4.80 -27.13 -0.97
N GLN A 521 3.76 -27.46 -0.21
CA GLN A 521 2.42 -27.74 -0.75
C GLN A 521 1.57 -26.47 -0.78
N PRO A 522 1.28 -25.86 -1.95
CA PRO A 522 0.39 -24.70 -2.01
C PRO A 522 -1.02 -25.08 -1.53
N ILE A 523 -1.69 -24.17 -0.83
CA ILE A 523 -3.05 -24.31 -0.31
C ILE A 523 -3.94 -23.15 -0.77
N GLY A 524 -5.01 -23.51 -1.47
CA GLY A 524 -6.04 -22.59 -1.92
C GLY A 524 -6.04 -22.42 -3.44
N ASP A 525 -6.76 -21.38 -3.86
CA ASP A 525 -6.93 -21.03 -5.25
C ASP A 525 -6.22 -19.71 -5.52
N TYR A 526 -5.55 -19.62 -6.66
CA TYR A 526 -4.61 -18.56 -6.98
C TYR A 526 -4.95 -17.89 -8.31
N TYR A 527 -4.73 -16.59 -8.35
CA TYR A 527 -4.29 -15.90 -9.54
C TYR A 527 -2.77 -16.08 -9.66
N ILE A 528 -2.29 -16.29 -10.89
CA ILE A 528 -0.85 -16.42 -11.17
C ILE A 528 -0.45 -15.20 -11.99
N GLN A 529 0.37 -14.31 -11.43
CA GLN A 529 0.79 -13.07 -12.07
C GLN A 529 2.23 -13.18 -12.58
N ALA A 530 2.46 -12.85 -13.84
CA ALA A 530 3.80 -12.74 -14.39
C ALA A 530 4.51 -11.48 -13.86
N ARG A 531 5.70 -11.66 -13.28
CA ARG A 531 6.43 -10.60 -12.58
C ARG A 531 6.81 -9.43 -13.49
N HIS A 532 7.22 -9.70 -14.73
CA HIS A 532 7.71 -8.65 -15.64
C HIS A 532 6.61 -7.74 -16.19
N SER A 533 5.39 -8.25 -16.36
CA SER A 533 4.29 -7.56 -17.02
C SER A 533 3.18 -7.11 -16.09
N GLY A 534 3.06 -7.71 -14.89
CA GLY A 534 1.93 -7.53 -13.98
C GLY A 534 0.63 -8.16 -14.49
N LYS A 535 0.67 -8.92 -15.60
CA LYS A 535 -0.48 -9.60 -16.18
C LYS A 535 -0.66 -11.00 -15.60
N TYR A 536 -1.84 -11.57 -15.79
CA TYR A 536 -2.24 -12.81 -15.14
C TYR A 536 -2.41 -13.95 -16.14
N ILE A 537 -2.03 -15.15 -15.72
CA ILE A 537 -2.20 -16.37 -16.51
C ILE A 537 -3.69 -16.73 -16.58
N ASN A 538 -4.20 -17.00 -17.79
CA ASN A 538 -5.54 -17.54 -18.02
C ASN A 538 -5.59 -18.60 -19.13
N GLY A 539 -6.68 -19.38 -19.15
CA GLY A 539 -7.07 -20.11 -20.35
C GLY A 539 -7.66 -19.12 -21.36
N GLY A 540 -7.05 -18.99 -22.53
CA GLY A 540 -7.31 -17.91 -23.48
C GLY A 540 -8.79 -17.65 -23.75
N GLY A 541 -9.21 -16.39 -23.57
CA GLY A 541 -10.61 -15.96 -23.75
C GLY A 541 -11.62 -16.64 -22.81
N GLY A 542 -11.17 -17.29 -21.74
CA GLY A 542 -12.02 -18.05 -20.83
C GLY A 542 -12.51 -19.39 -21.38
N ALA A 543 -11.99 -19.85 -22.51
CA ALA A 543 -12.42 -21.08 -23.13
C ALA A 543 -12.13 -22.32 -22.25
N THR A 544 -12.94 -23.36 -22.44
CA THR A 544 -12.95 -24.57 -21.60
C THR A 544 -12.74 -25.84 -22.42
N SER A 545 -12.28 -25.76 -23.67
CA SER A 545 -11.98 -26.92 -24.52
C SER A 545 -10.52 -27.31 -24.40
N ASN A 546 -10.21 -28.57 -24.75
CA ASN A 546 -8.82 -28.94 -25.05
C ASN A 546 -8.26 -28.02 -26.15
N ASP A 547 -6.95 -27.88 -26.19
CA ASP A 547 -6.21 -27.00 -27.11
C ASP A 547 -6.40 -25.49 -26.90
N THR A 548 -7.13 -25.08 -25.85
CA THR A 548 -7.19 -23.67 -25.47
C THR A 548 -5.79 -23.20 -25.05
N PRO A 549 -5.16 -22.22 -25.71
CA PRO A 549 -3.84 -21.74 -25.31
C PRO A 549 -3.87 -21.13 -23.91
N VAL A 550 -2.83 -21.37 -23.13
CA VAL A 550 -2.62 -20.64 -21.86
C VAL A 550 -1.78 -19.41 -22.16
N ILE A 551 -2.27 -18.24 -21.75
CA ILE A 551 -1.71 -16.94 -22.11
C ILE A 551 -1.64 -16.05 -20.86
N GLN A 552 -0.92 -14.93 -20.94
CA GLN A 552 -1.13 -13.82 -20.03
C GLN A 552 -2.21 -12.87 -20.57
N TRP A 553 -2.95 -12.24 -19.65
CA TRP A 553 -3.94 -11.21 -19.97
C TRP A 553 -4.08 -10.21 -18.82
N SER A 554 -4.47 -8.97 -19.14
CA SER A 554 -4.78 -7.93 -18.16
C SER A 554 -5.89 -8.37 -17.20
N PHE A 555 -5.71 -8.21 -15.89
CA PHE A 555 -6.65 -8.79 -14.92
C PHE A 555 -8.11 -8.39 -15.16
N GLN A 556 -9.01 -9.36 -14.99
CA GLN A 556 -10.45 -9.12 -14.95
C GLN A 556 -11.06 -9.95 -13.81
N THR A 557 -12.18 -9.51 -13.27
CA THR A 557 -12.85 -10.16 -12.12
C THR A 557 -13.60 -11.45 -12.47
N ASN A 558 -13.54 -11.90 -13.73
CA ASN A 558 -14.14 -13.15 -14.17
C ASN A 558 -13.34 -14.38 -13.71
N ASN A 559 -13.87 -15.57 -13.97
CA ASN A 559 -13.27 -16.82 -13.49
C ASN A 559 -12.06 -17.31 -14.31
N TRP A 560 -11.66 -16.58 -15.36
CA TRP A 560 -10.65 -17.07 -16.32
C TRP A 560 -9.23 -17.14 -15.73
N PHE A 561 -8.97 -16.48 -14.61
CA PHE A 561 -7.62 -16.34 -14.05
C PHE A 561 -7.37 -17.28 -12.87
N LYS A 562 -8.32 -18.15 -12.56
CA LYS A 562 -8.36 -18.91 -11.31
C LYS A 562 -7.75 -20.30 -11.49
N TRP A 563 -6.72 -20.59 -10.69
CA TRP A 563 -5.94 -21.82 -10.75
C TRP A 563 -5.82 -22.48 -9.39
N ARG A 564 -5.69 -23.81 -9.36
CA ARG A 564 -5.40 -24.57 -8.14
C ARG A 564 -4.23 -25.52 -8.36
N PHE A 565 -3.28 -25.51 -7.44
CA PHE A 565 -2.19 -26.49 -7.43
C PHE A 565 -2.64 -27.71 -6.61
N GLU A 566 -2.89 -28.83 -7.29
CA GLU A 566 -3.23 -30.08 -6.63
C GLU A 566 -2.01 -31.00 -6.62
N SER A 567 -1.72 -31.59 -5.46
CA SER A 567 -0.63 -32.56 -5.29
C SER A 567 -0.87 -33.77 -6.21
N ALA A 568 0.11 -34.11 -7.03
CA ALA A 568 0.09 -35.33 -7.83
C ALA A 568 0.98 -36.39 -7.18
N GLU A 569 2.26 -36.09 -7.00
CA GLU A 569 3.25 -36.97 -6.38
C GLU A 569 4.46 -36.17 -5.92
N ASN A 570 5.15 -36.58 -4.85
CA ASN A 570 6.51 -36.15 -4.49
C ASN A 570 6.97 -34.75 -4.95
N GLY A 571 6.27 -33.67 -4.57
CA GLY A 571 6.69 -32.29 -4.88
C GLY A 571 6.23 -31.75 -6.24
N TRP A 572 5.47 -32.55 -6.99
CA TRP A 572 4.90 -32.25 -8.28
C TRP A 572 3.39 -32.02 -8.19
N TYR A 573 2.94 -31.01 -8.92
CA TYR A 573 1.58 -30.51 -8.91
C TYR A 573 1.00 -30.50 -10.32
N LYS A 574 -0.28 -30.82 -10.43
CA LYS A 574 -1.06 -30.38 -11.59
C LYS A 574 -1.66 -29.01 -11.30
N VAL A 575 -1.67 -28.12 -12.29
CA VAL A 575 -2.24 -26.78 -12.18
C VAL A 575 -3.63 -26.78 -12.80
N VAL A 576 -4.65 -26.97 -11.97
CA VAL A 576 -6.05 -27.12 -12.36
C VAL A 576 -6.64 -25.77 -12.72
N TYR A 577 -7.32 -25.72 -13.87
CA TYR A 577 -8.04 -24.53 -14.30
C TYR A 577 -9.44 -24.50 -13.69
N LEU A 578 -9.74 -23.52 -12.82
CA LEU A 578 -10.99 -23.55 -12.06
C LEU A 578 -12.23 -23.21 -12.90
N ASN A 579 -12.07 -22.60 -14.07
CA ASN A 579 -13.17 -22.42 -15.02
C ASN A 579 -13.51 -23.72 -15.81
N ALA A 580 -12.63 -24.73 -15.76
CA ALA A 580 -12.87 -26.07 -16.30
C ALA A 580 -12.11 -27.12 -15.46
N PRO A 581 -12.62 -27.51 -14.27
CA PRO A 581 -11.85 -28.26 -13.27
C PRO A 581 -11.34 -29.65 -13.68
N SER A 582 -11.77 -30.20 -14.82
CA SER A 582 -11.18 -31.42 -15.40
C SER A 582 -9.87 -31.16 -16.15
N LYS A 583 -9.52 -29.89 -16.38
CA LYS A 583 -8.41 -29.46 -17.21
C LYS A 583 -7.26 -28.87 -16.40
N VAL A 584 -6.07 -29.07 -16.92
CA VAL A 584 -4.82 -28.62 -16.32
C VAL A 584 -3.99 -27.86 -17.36
N ILE A 585 -2.99 -27.10 -16.90
CA ILE A 585 -1.93 -26.60 -17.79
C ILE A 585 -1.11 -27.80 -18.27
N ASP A 586 -1.06 -27.96 -19.58
CA ASP A 586 -0.36 -29.02 -20.28
C ASP A 586 0.66 -28.41 -21.25
N LEU A 587 1.88 -28.95 -21.23
CA LEU A 587 2.88 -28.65 -22.23
C LEU A 587 2.59 -29.41 -23.52
N ALA A 588 2.20 -28.66 -24.56
CA ALA A 588 1.70 -29.21 -25.81
C ALA A 588 2.73 -30.14 -26.50
N ASP A 589 2.19 -31.12 -27.23
CA ASP A 589 2.96 -32.12 -28.00
C ASP A 589 4.00 -32.92 -27.19
N VAL A 590 3.97 -32.84 -25.85
CA VAL A 590 4.97 -33.48 -24.98
C VAL A 590 6.39 -33.03 -25.38
N SER A 591 6.52 -31.76 -25.79
CA SER A 591 7.73 -31.22 -26.41
C SER A 591 8.90 -31.12 -25.43
N MET A 592 10.11 -31.35 -25.92
CA MET A 592 11.37 -31.07 -25.20
C MET A 592 12.03 -29.77 -25.68
N GLU A 593 11.41 -29.05 -26.61
CA GLU A 593 11.96 -27.85 -27.23
C GLU A 593 11.60 -26.59 -26.43
N ALA A 594 12.59 -25.70 -26.29
CA ALA A 594 12.38 -24.39 -25.70
C ALA A 594 11.52 -23.51 -26.62
N GLY A 595 10.59 -22.75 -26.04
CA GLY A 595 9.62 -21.90 -26.72
C GLY A 595 8.30 -22.61 -27.04
N HIS A 596 8.17 -23.92 -26.75
CA HIS A 596 6.92 -24.62 -27.02
C HIS A 596 5.80 -24.16 -26.09
N GLY A 597 4.61 -23.99 -26.67
CA GLY A 597 3.44 -23.44 -25.98
C GLY A 597 2.78 -24.40 -25.01
N THR A 598 1.95 -23.84 -24.15
CA THR A 598 1.08 -24.58 -23.23
C THR A 598 -0.39 -24.40 -23.62
N HIS A 599 -1.20 -25.42 -23.33
CA HIS A 599 -2.63 -25.42 -23.58
C HIS A 599 -3.39 -26.06 -22.42
N LEU A 600 -4.70 -25.86 -22.37
CA LEU A 600 -5.58 -26.62 -21.49
C LEU A 600 -5.76 -28.01 -22.07
N TRP A 601 -5.56 -29.02 -21.23
CA TRP A 601 -5.84 -30.41 -21.58
C TRP A 601 -6.47 -31.16 -20.41
N ASP A 602 -7.24 -32.20 -20.70
CA ASP A 602 -7.76 -33.08 -19.66
C ASP A 602 -6.62 -33.78 -18.92
N TYR A 603 -6.73 -33.89 -17.60
CA TYR A 603 -5.67 -34.53 -16.81
C TYR A 603 -5.60 -36.05 -17.12
N VAL A 604 -4.46 -36.50 -17.65
CA VAL A 604 -4.16 -37.89 -18.02
C VAL A 604 -2.92 -38.44 -17.31
N SER A 605 -2.46 -37.74 -16.26
CA SER A 605 -1.28 -38.12 -15.47
C SER A 605 0.03 -38.19 -16.27
N GLY A 606 0.17 -37.37 -17.32
CA GLY A 606 1.43 -37.21 -18.04
C GLY A 606 2.40 -36.29 -17.31
N ASP A 607 3.71 -36.55 -17.43
CA ASP A 607 4.75 -35.69 -16.82
C ASP A 607 4.75 -34.26 -17.40
N ASN A 608 4.26 -34.08 -18.62
CA ASN A 608 4.08 -32.77 -19.27
C ASN A 608 2.94 -31.94 -18.64
N GLN A 609 2.16 -32.53 -17.74
CA GLN A 609 1.08 -31.88 -16.98
C GLN A 609 1.45 -31.58 -15.53
N LEU A 610 2.70 -31.89 -15.14
CA LEU A 610 3.17 -31.77 -13.78
C LEU A 610 4.23 -30.68 -13.69
N VAL A 611 4.14 -29.88 -12.62
CA VAL A 611 5.08 -28.80 -12.33
C VAL A 611 5.58 -28.83 -10.90
N ARG A 612 6.76 -28.27 -10.67
CA ARG A 612 7.28 -27.96 -9.34
C ARG A 612 7.50 -26.46 -9.19
N LEU A 613 7.40 -25.96 -7.97
CA LEU A 613 7.60 -24.54 -7.65
C LEU A 613 8.90 -24.36 -6.88
N VAL A 614 9.65 -23.32 -7.23
CA VAL A 614 10.88 -22.90 -6.53
C VAL A 614 10.70 -21.45 -6.07
N PRO A 615 10.61 -21.18 -4.76
CA PRO A 615 10.44 -19.82 -4.24
C PRO A 615 11.65 -18.96 -4.58
N GLN A 616 11.40 -17.71 -4.94
CA GLN A 616 12.41 -16.71 -5.29
C GLN A 616 12.47 -15.61 -4.23
N GLN A 617 13.64 -15.00 -4.10
CA GLN A 617 13.96 -14.01 -3.07
C GLN A 617 13.11 -12.72 -3.17
N ASP A 618 12.45 -12.49 -4.30
CA ASP A 618 11.54 -11.36 -4.53
C ASP A 618 10.07 -11.71 -4.24
N GLY A 619 9.80 -12.89 -3.68
CA GLY A 619 8.46 -13.40 -3.35
C GLY A 619 7.76 -14.10 -4.51
N SER A 620 8.38 -14.10 -5.70
CA SER A 620 7.87 -14.85 -6.84
C SER A 620 8.27 -16.33 -6.76
N PHE A 621 7.80 -17.11 -7.73
CA PHE A 621 8.14 -18.50 -7.92
C PHE A 621 8.63 -18.70 -9.34
N LYS A 622 9.70 -19.47 -9.50
CA LYS A 622 9.97 -20.16 -10.76
C LYS A 622 9.17 -21.46 -10.76
N ILE A 623 8.54 -21.77 -11.89
CA ILE A 623 7.70 -22.97 -12.05
C ILE A 623 8.33 -23.80 -13.16
N TYR A 624 8.56 -25.09 -12.93
CA TYR A 624 9.25 -25.95 -13.88
C TYR A 624 8.38 -27.13 -14.26
N PHE A 625 8.30 -27.47 -15.55
CA PHE A 625 7.68 -28.70 -16.01
C PHE A 625 8.51 -29.92 -15.61
N LYS A 626 7.83 -30.98 -15.19
CA LYS A 626 8.48 -32.26 -14.85
C LYS A 626 9.13 -32.89 -16.06
N HIS A 627 8.38 -32.91 -17.17
CA HIS A 627 8.78 -33.56 -18.42
C HIS A 627 10.12 -33.07 -18.96
N SER A 628 10.27 -31.76 -19.12
CA SER A 628 11.45 -31.16 -19.74
C SER A 628 12.47 -30.61 -18.74
N GLY A 629 12.06 -30.38 -17.48
CA GLY A 629 12.84 -29.62 -16.50
C GLY A 629 12.95 -28.13 -16.82
N MET A 630 12.27 -27.63 -17.87
CA MET A 630 12.31 -26.23 -18.28
C MET A 630 11.34 -25.37 -17.49
N ALA A 631 11.68 -24.07 -17.38
CA ALA A 631 10.88 -23.10 -16.66
C ALA A 631 9.68 -22.64 -17.49
N TRP A 632 8.61 -22.27 -16.81
CA TRP A 632 7.55 -21.44 -17.38
C TRP A 632 8.13 -20.11 -17.85
N ASP A 633 7.69 -19.66 -19.02
CA ASP A 633 8.20 -18.46 -19.68
C ASP A 633 7.07 -17.76 -20.46
N ILE A 634 6.92 -16.46 -20.27
CA ILE A 634 6.08 -15.64 -21.14
C ILE A 634 6.86 -15.27 -22.42
N GLU A 635 6.34 -15.77 -23.55
CA GLU A 635 6.96 -15.69 -24.87
C GLU A 635 7.46 -14.27 -25.19
N GLY A 636 8.75 -14.19 -25.53
CA GLY A 636 9.40 -12.96 -26.01
C GLY A 636 9.46 -11.83 -24.97
N VAL A 637 9.32 -12.13 -23.67
CA VAL A 637 9.24 -11.11 -22.60
C VAL A 637 8.09 -10.13 -22.86
N SER A 638 7.07 -10.57 -23.62
CA SER A 638 6.01 -9.70 -24.10
C SER A 638 5.22 -9.12 -22.94
N ARG A 639 4.82 -7.85 -23.08
CA ARG A 639 3.89 -7.19 -22.16
C ARG A 639 2.49 -7.10 -22.76
N GLU A 640 2.23 -7.70 -23.92
CA GLU A 640 0.92 -7.67 -24.56
C GLU A 640 -0.02 -8.74 -23.98
N ASP A 641 -1.32 -8.46 -24.04
CA ASP A 641 -2.35 -9.48 -23.87
C ASP A 641 -2.19 -10.54 -24.97
N SER A 642 -2.51 -11.80 -24.66
CA SER A 642 -2.35 -12.95 -25.59
C SER A 642 -0.94 -13.48 -25.78
N ALA A 643 0.07 -12.92 -25.10
CA ALA A 643 1.37 -13.57 -25.08
C ALA A 643 1.26 -14.95 -24.41
N LYS A 644 1.81 -15.98 -25.06
CA LYS A 644 1.66 -17.36 -24.62
C LYS A 644 2.53 -17.67 -23.42
N LEU A 645 2.01 -18.51 -22.54
CA LEU A 645 2.82 -19.25 -21.59
C LEU A 645 3.48 -20.41 -22.34
N THR A 646 4.80 -20.47 -22.26
CA THR A 646 5.66 -21.45 -22.92
C THR A 646 6.56 -22.14 -21.90
N GLN A 647 7.25 -23.19 -22.31
CA GLN A 647 8.45 -23.65 -21.60
C GLN A 647 9.70 -23.00 -22.20
N TYR A 648 10.72 -22.72 -21.38
CA TYR A 648 12.00 -22.26 -21.88
C TYR A 648 13.15 -22.69 -20.96
N THR A 649 14.36 -22.77 -21.50
CA THR A 649 15.57 -22.98 -20.69
C THR A 649 15.67 -21.89 -19.63
N GLU A 650 16.08 -22.26 -18.42
CA GLU A 650 16.15 -21.32 -17.31
C GLU A 650 17.07 -20.14 -17.65
N ALA A 651 16.52 -18.94 -17.48
CA ALA A 651 17.20 -17.67 -17.53
C ALA A 651 16.90 -16.88 -16.25
N ASN A 652 17.59 -15.76 -16.06
CA ASN A 652 17.33 -14.82 -14.96
C ASN A 652 16.32 -13.73 -15.33
N GLY A 653 15.60 -13.91 -16.44
CA GLY A 653 14.57 -12.97 -16.89
C GLY A 653 13.34 -12.99 -16.00
N ASP A 654 12.76 -11.81 -15.76
CA ASP A 654 11.57 -11.68 -14.92
C ASP A 654 10.29 -12.25 -15.55
N ASN A 655 10.32 -12.57 -16.85
CA ASN A 655 9.25 -13.28 -17.55
C ASN A 655 9.14 -14.77 -17.20
N GLN A 656 10.08 -15.30 -16.40
CA GLN A 656 10.06 -16.67 -15.87
C GLN A 656 9.69 -16.74 -14.38
N LYS A 657 9.26 -15.60 -13.81
CA LYS A 657 8.95 -15.46 -12.40
C LYS A 657 7.48 -15.11 -12.23
N PHE A 658 6.81 -15.78 -11.31
CA PHE A 658 5.37 -15.66 -11.13
C PHE A 658 5.01 -15.46 -9.66
N TYR A 659 4.16 -14.47 -9.37
CA TYR A 659 3.54 -14.35 -8.06
C TYR A 659 2.32 -15.25 -7.98
N LEU A 660 2.16 -15.91 -6.82
CA LEU A 660 0.94 -16.62 -6.49
C LEU A 660 0.11 -15.73 -5.58
N GLU A 661 -1.10 -15.41 -6.05
CA GLU A 661 -2.03 -14.51 -5.39
C GLU A 661 -3.32 -15.24 -5.05
N ARG A 662 -3.48 -15.62 -3.78
CA ARG A 662 -4.70 -16.25 -3.32
C ARG A 662 -5.88 -15.30 -3.48
N PHE A 663 -6.99 -15.79 -4.00
CA PHE A 663 -8.28 -15.11 -3.89
C PHE A 663 -9.11 -15.79 -2.79
N ASN A 664 -9.64 -14.99 -1.87
CA ASN A 664 -10.59 -15.44 -0.85
C ASN A 664 -12.00 -15.05 -1.27
#